data_AF-A0A5P1PHW1-F1
#
_entry.id   AF-A0A5P1PHW1-F1
#
_cell.length_a   1.000
_cell.length_b   1.000
_cell.length_c   1.000
_cell.angle_alpha   90.00
_cell.angle_beta   90.00
_cell.angle_gamma   90.00
#
_symmetry.space_group_name_H-M   'P 1'
#
loop_
_entity.id
_entity.type
_entity.pdbx_description
1 polymer ?
#
loop_
_entity_poly.entity_id
_entity_poly.type
_entity_poly.pdbx_seq_one_letter_code
_entity_poly.pdbx_strand_id
1 'polypeptide(L)'
;MPDIIPHQQQPERLHKFHSLKGGQYWRAKNDIPEQCIEQDEVLLIESLRWVDNALHTVILRTHPSKYGKDFVFKFTDAAGRSCRTTKSFKEHRFLFNDFLDKFEFADDGQDIRSQELLAAQNRVSQLTQQMTETMSDPEALRTELLGRVEAKKASSSTPGDDKKQLPMVMELSSSTEIASLGTALSSGIDEAKIAQLQQAVEFRHEIAQAQIDWIKEKNNAISRAVMAITPYLEESAAAQLAIAEESRETLNKLMDGIKSLDLYIGKDVVVNTIREGESAPPHIPLTFVQRKLAVDEETAVFLDIGEWFDFEKLPLFFHALNNHPGLVEQIFPSQRCVVCMTTTRRYIDYQDRWANWELNAKNQTVFLMVRDGERLFQVYSGVESHLGAHTLFPTTDEQGNIFRGIDGSQVTFNDVSYTDKLKAHEMVALHYYRFLILCCGLDHRLKLFGEFYDPQDRLSFVSMAFQEKYCRFIYDHDGTGLLDDPDAKVRPSIEEYITQANSHLRSGSRVFCEWRAVCTPNTAPGVVKVDTGTSYRSYYFTADFINDEGMAVAFTRNNEICVEVPVKKDIYRRTRANDVREFNAKVSLTNFQRDPWDDACSVGFLCLDAVKADDLDYYIHSRSSRKNFMYYIKLFKRLSAVLRAEEEQEKPYRQKLIRALVDGNIGTKTNRAEIVDKTVITWRADKKGQPLSEGIDNEKSWKALLGMMDLIAWRGLSHREAAVEMAIFRGSKPLRLIVTTNARLALYVTPTAEERDDRVEKHKWAMLLTFKMSAKGLTLDSSKPALLSKNSVCETTLYEWPEANEWKGLKSVFSSFHEKQRAFEYIETGKEDLRKLSPANPSEFEAGVREWMTAYCEMNDYRKTGGQVQQPRLMIPVGIYINRGDWQYIYVTTESEAAGYFYHNSSERLKKELYQEYVSRFAHPEGKLERLETRGNRLALGMTNRTPDIGMFCADRNVEMDSVNYGPLP
;
A
#
# COMPACT_ATOMS: atom_id res chain seq x y z
N MET A 1 2.64 32.74 -89.19
CA MET A 1 3.32 31.83 -90.13
C MET A 1 4.52 31.24 -89.40
N PRO A 2 4.72 29.91 -89.44
CA PRO A 2 4.29 29.05 -88.33
C PRO A 2 5.34 27.98 -87.95
N ASP A 3 4.89 27.02 -87.12
CA ASP A 3 5.40 25.66 -86.91
C ASP A 3 6.55 25.52 -85.87
N ILE A 4 6.58 24.56 -84.94
CA ILE A 4 6.07 23.18 -84.96
C ILE A 4 5.64 22.76 -83.54
N ILE A 5 4.43 22.21 -83.42
CA ILE A 5 3.95 21.42 -82.28
C ILE A 5 4.52 20.00 -82.41
N PRO A 6 5.19 19.41 -81.41
CA PRO A 6 5.26 17.97 -81.28
C PRO A 6 4.06 17.48 -80.47
N HIS A 7 3.20 16.73 -81.16
CA HIS A 7 2.10 15.96 -80.60
C HIS A 7 2.56 15.16 -79.37
N GLN A 8 2.05 15.52 -78.18
CA GLN A 8 1.92 14.54 -77.11
C GLN A 8 0.84 13.55 -77.53
N GLN A 9 1.28 12.32 -77.78
CA GLN A 9 0.43 11.15 -77.89
C GLN A 9 -0.51 11.12 -76.69
N GLN A 10 -1.82 11.01 -76.94
CA GLN A 10 -2.78 10.59 -75.92
C GLN A 10 -2.34 9.24 -75.36
N PRO A 11 -2.24 9.07 -74.03
CA PRO A 11 -2.66 7.85 -73.38
C PRO A 11 -4.17 7.97 -73.12
N GLU A 12 -4.89 6.99 -73.66
CA GLU A 12 -6.29 6.73 -73.42
C GLU A 12 -6.63 6.59 -71.92
N ARG A 13 -7.89 6.91 -71.60
CA ARG A 13 -8.61 6.72 -70.31
C ARG A 13 -8.20 7.62 -69.14
N LEU A 14 -8.87 8.77 -69.05
CA LEU A 14 -9.27 9.34 -67.77
C LEU A 14 -10.21 8.34 -67.06
N HIS A 15 -9.69 7.53 -66.14
CA HIS A 15 -10.54 6.88 -65.14
C HIS A 15 -11.24 7.98 -64.35
N LYS A 16 -12.58 7.97 -64.38
CA LYS A 16 -13.45 8.87 -63.61
C LYS A 16 -12.95 8.97 -62.17
N PHE A 17 -12.51 10.14 -61.75
CA PHE A 17 -12.25 10.45 -60.34
C PHE A 17 -13.58 10.38 -59.59
N HIS A 18 -13.90 9.22 -58.99
CA HIS A 18 -15.07 9.07 -58.14
C HIS A 18 -14.75 9.71 -56.79
N SER A 19 -15.53 10.72 -56.38
CA SER A 19 -15.45 11.28 -55.04
C SER A 19 -15.69 10.15 -54.02
N LEU A 20 -14.71 9.89 -53.16
CA LEU A 20 -14.80 8.94 -52.05
C LEU A 20 -15.96 9.32 -51.12
N LYS A 21 -16.83 8.36 -50.81
CA LYS A 21 -17.96 8.53 -49.89
C LYS A 21 -18.05 7.36 -48.92
N GLY A 22 -18.48 7.64 -47.69
CA GLY A 22 -18.86 6.60 -46.73
C GLY A 22 -19.96 5.70 -47.30
N GLY A 23 -19.89 4.40 -47.02
CA GLY A 23 -20.83 3.41 -47.55
C GLY A 23 -20.49 2.83 -48.92
N GLN A 24 -19.37 3.24 -49.55
CA GLN A 24 -18.88 2.66 -50.80
C GLN A 24 -18.03 1.40 -50.57
N TYR A 25 -18.04 0.49 -51.56
CA TYR A 25 -17.21 -0.72 -51.55
C TYR A 25 -15.97 -0.56 -52.43
N TRP A 26 -14.85 -1.07 -51.94
CA TRP A 26 -13.54 -1.00 -52.60
C TRP A 26 -12.84 -2.35 -52.54
N ARG A 27 -12.14 -2.69 -53.61
CA ARG A 27 -11.46 -3.97 -53.82
C ARG A 27 -9.96 -3.83 -53.61
N ALA A 28 -9.34 -4.79 -52.92
CA ALA A 28 -7.90 -4.83 -52.74
C ALA A 28 -7.19 -5.27 -54.04
N LYS A 29 -6.20 -4.48 -54.50
CA LYS A 29 -5.44 -4.77 -55.73
C LYS A 29 -4.43 -5.90 -55.56
N ASN A 30 -3.87 -6.03 -54.36
CA ASN A 30 -2.84 -7.01 -53.99
C ASN A 30 -3.12 -7.55 -52.59
N ASP A 31 -2.54 -8.70 -52.24
CA ASP A 31 -2.54 -9.22 -50.87
C ASP A 31 -1.89 -8.22 -49.90
N ILE A 32 -2.53 -8.00 -48.75
CA ILE A 32 -2.01 -7.19 -47.64
C ILE A 32 -1.90 -8.10 -46.39
N PRO A 33 -0.82 -8.90 -46.27
CA PRO A 33 -0.71 -9.92 -45.23
C PRO A 33 -0.77 -9.35 -43.81
N GLU A 34 -0.26 -8.14 -43.59
CA GLU A 34 -0.24 -7.47 -42.28
C GLU A 34 -1.64 -7.14 -41.75
N GLN A 35 -2.62 -7.01 -42.65
CA GLN A 35 -4.02 -6.67 -42.35
C GLN A 35 -4.96 -7.86 -42.60
N CYS A 36 -4.45 -9.03 -43.01
CA CYS A 36 -5.24 -10.21 -43.38
C CYS A 36 -6.25 -9.95 -44.52
N ILE A 37 -5.92 -9.02 -45.43
CA ILE A 37 -6.75 -8.70 -46.61
C ILE A 37 -6.17 -9.45 -47.81
N GLU A 38 -7.00 -10.25 -48.46
CA GLU A 38 -6.66 -11.00 -49.67
C GLU A 38 -6.86 -10.15 -50.93
N GLN A 39 -6.14 -10.47 -51.99
CA GLN A 39 -6.35 -9.91 -53.31
C GLN A 39 -7.80 -10.13 -53.74
N ASP A 40 -8.38 -9.12 -54.40
CA ASP A 40 -9.79 -9.08 -54.84
C ASP A 40 -10.83 -9.06 -53.70
N GLU A 41 -10.42 -8.98 -52.43
CA GLU A 41 -11.34 -8.85 -51.30
C GLU A 41 -12.03 -7.47 -51.31
N VAL A 42 -13.36 -7.48 -51.25
CA VAL A 42 -14.19 -6.27 -51.26
C VAL A 42 -14.49 -5.84 -49.83
N LEU A 43 -14.19 -4.58 -49.50
CA LEU A 43 -14.36 -3.99 -48.18
C LEU A 43 -15.19 -2.71 -48.24
N LEU A 44 -15.97 -2.47 -47.18
CA LEU A 44 -16.82 -1.29 -47.03
C LEU A 44 -16.02 -0.14 -46.42
N ILE A 45 -16.14 1.07 -46.98
CA ILE A 45 -15.71 2.30 -46.30
C ILE A 45 -16.71 2.64 -45.19
N GLU A 46 -16.26 2.48 -43.95
CA GLU A 46 -17.05 2.75 -42.75
C GLU A 46 -16.96 4.22 -42.35
N SER A 47 -15.77 4.85 -42.48
CA SER A 47 -15.58 6.25 -42.11
C SER A 47 -14.45 6.91 -42.91
N LEU A 48 -14.59 8.21 -43.16
CA LEU A 48 -13.59 9.07 -43.79
C LEU A 48 -13.21 10.19 -42.83
N ARG A 49 -11.92 10.31 -42.50
CA ARG A 49 -11.41 11.32 -41.56
C ARG A 49 -10.62 12.39 -42.29
N TRP A 50 -10.91 13.64 -41.96
CA TRP A 50 -10.35 14.83 -42.61
C TRP A 50 -9.44 15.59 -41.64
N VAL A 51 -8.36 16.16 -42.17
CA VAL A 51 -7.45 17.09 -41.46
C VAL A 51 -7.30 18.32 -42.36
N ASP A 52 -7.53 19.52 -41.83
CA ASP A 52 -7.45 20.79 -42.58
C ASP A 52 -8.24 20.79 -43.91
N ASN A 53 -9.44 20.20 -43.91
CA ASN A 53 -10.31 20.01 -45.07
C ASN A 53 -9.71 19.12 -46.19
N ALA A 54 -8.63 18.39 -45.92
CA ALA A 54 -8.06 17.36 -46.78
C ALA A 54 -8.32 15.95 -46.21
N LEU A 55 -8.59 14.97 -47.07
CA LEU A 55 -8.84 13.59 -46.64
C LEU A 55 -7.53 12.96 -46.18
N HIS A 56 -7.52 12.41 -44.96
CA HIS A 56 -6.30 11.91 -44.33
C HIS A 56 -6.34 10.40 -44.08
N THR A 57 -7.37 9.92 -43.39
CA THR A 57 -7.49 8.51 -42.99
C THR A 57 -8.77 7.91 -43.54
N VAL A 58 -8.65 6.74 -44.15
CA VAL A 58 -9.76 5.91 -44.64
C VAL A 58 -9.90 4.71 -43.71
N ILE A 59 -11.10 4.55 -43.13
CA ILE A 59 -11.43 3.42 -42.26
C ILE A 59 -12.34 2.46 -43.03
N LEU A 60 -11.83 1.26 -43.24
CA LEU A 60 -12.53 0.15 -43.89
C LEU A 60 -13.04 -0.81 -42.82
N ARG A 61 -14.25 -1.31 -42.99
CA ARG A 61 -14.75 -2.40 -42.16
C ARG A 61 -14.08 -3.71 -42.57
N THR A 62 -13.70 -4.55 -41.61
CA THR A 62 -13.21 -5.89 -41.90
C THR A 62 -14.31 -6.72 -42.58
N HIS A 63 -13.94 -7.54 -43.56
CA HIS A 63 -14.85 -8.41 -44.29
C HIS A 63 -15.74 -9.22 -43.33
N PRO A 64 -17.06 -9.38 -43.59
CA PRO A 64 -17.99 -10.07 -42.69
C PRO A 64 -17.57 -11.50 -42.31
N SER A 65 -16.92 -12.21 -43.23
CA SER A 65 -16.39 -13.56 -42.96
C SER A 65 -15.21 -13.58 -41.99
N LYS A 66 -14.50 -12.47 -41.81
CA LYS A 66 -13.30 -12.30 -40.96
C LYS A 66 -13.56 -11.39 -39.74
N TYR A 67 -14.69 -10.68 -39.72
CA TYR A 67 -15.04 -9.71 -38.69
C TYR A 67 -15.04 -10.30 -37.28
N GLY A 68 -14.21 -9.73 -36.39
CA GLY A 68 -14.10 -10.14 -34.99
C GLY A 68 -13.50 -11.53 -34.74
N LYS A 69 -12.90 -12.16 -35.77
CA LYS A 69 -12.21 -13.46 -35.64
C LYS A 69 -10.73 -13.27 -35.35
N ASP A 70 -10.19 -14.18 -34.54
CA ASP A 70 -8.78 -14.19 -34.14
C ASP A 70 -7.90 -14.86 -35.21
N PHE A 71 -6.96 -14.09 -35.77
CA PHE A 71 -5.97 -14.58 -36.73
C PHE A 71 -4.58 -14.62 -36.10
N VAL A 72 -3.83 -15.64 -36.48
CA VAL A 72 -2.49 -15.91 -35.96
C VAL A 72 -1.45 -15.38 -36.94
N PHE A 73 -0.62 -14.47 -36.46
CA PHE A 73 0.49 -13.90 -37.21
C PHE A 73 1.82 -14.44 -36.69
N LYS A 74 2.72 -14.72 -37.62
CA LYS A 74 4.13 -14.99 -37.33
C LYS A 74 4.93 -13.77 -37.76
N PHE A 75 5.65 -13.16 -36.83
CA PHE A 75 6.55 -12.04 -37.12
C PHE A 75 7.90 -12.29 -36.45
N THR A 76 8.95 -11.66 -36.95
CA THR A 76 10.30 -11.77 -36.39
C THR A 76 10.57 -10.56 -35.51
N ASP A 77 10.95 -10.75 -34.25
CA ASP A 77 11.31 -9.66 -33.34
C ASP A 77 12.62 -8.97 -33.79
N ALA A 78 12.94 -7.80 -33.21
CA ALA A 78 14.18 -7.07 -33.50
C ALA A 78 15.46 -7.86 -33.17
N ALA A 79 15.36 -9.00 -32.47
CA ALA A 79 16.43 -9.92 -32.14
C ALA A 79 16.45 -11.18 -33.04
N GLY A 80 15.66 -11.23 -34.12
CA GLY A 80 15.65 -12.32 -35.09
C GLY A 80 14.83 -13.55 -34.69
N ARG A 81 14.03 -13.50 -33.62
CA ARG A 81 13.22 -14.63 -33.14
C ARG A 81 11.82 -14.63 -33.75
N SER A 82 11.38 -15.79 -34.25
CA SER A 82 10.02 -15.98 -34.76
C SER A 82 9.01 -16.03 -33.61
N CYS A 83 8.22 -14.97 -33.46
CA CYS A 83 7.16 -14.82 -32.48
C CYS A 83 5.78 -15.03 -33.11
N ARG A 84 4.82 -15.53 -32.33
CA ARG A 84 3.42 -15.74 -32.74
C ARG A 84 2.53 -14.77 -31.96
N THR A 85 1.72 -13.97 -32.65
CA THR A 85 0.70 -13.09 -32.03
C THR A 85 -0.67 -13.40 -32.60
N THR A 86 -1.70 -13.29 -31.78
CA THR A 86 -3.10 -13.43 -32.20
C THR A 86 -3.71 -12.04 -32.25
N LYS A 87 -4.26 -11.64 -33.40
CA LYS A 87 -4.96 -10.36 -33.57
C LYS A 87 -6.32 -10.59 -34.21
N SER A 88 -7.34 -9.93 -33.69
CA SER A 88 -8.66 -9.82 -34.32
C SER A 88 -8.86 -8.42 -34.91
N PHE A 89 -9.51 -8.36 -36.07
CA PHE A 89 -9.79 -7.12 -36.77
C PHE A 89 -11.30 -6.88 -36.83
N LYS A 90 -11.71 -5.65 -36.54
CA LYS A 90 -13.07 -5.15 -36.76
C LYS A 90 -13.08 -4.08 -37.85
N GLU A 91 -12.02 -3.28 -37.89
CA GLU A 91 -11.76 -2.24 -38.87
C GLU A 91 -10.29 -2.28 -39.30
N HIS A 92 -10.03 -1.83 -40.52
CA HIS A 92 -8.72 -1.59 -41.09
C HIS A 92 -8.58 -0.10 -41.39
N ARG A 93 -7.43 0.46 -41.09
CA ARG A 93 -7.22 1.90 -41.20
C ARG A 93 -6.00 2.18 -42.06
N PHE A 94 -6.17 3.04 -43.07
CA PHE A 94 -5.14 3.39 -44.02
C PHE A 94 -5.03 4.90 -44.17
N LEU A 95 -3.82 5.40 -44.43
CA LEU A 95 -3.64 6.75 -44.93
C LEU A 95 -4.24 6.85 -46.34
N PHE A 96 -4.68 8.04 -46.71
CA PHE A 96 -5.33 8.28 -48.01
C PHE A 96 -4.47 7.87 -49.21
N ASN A 97 -3.18 8.22 -49.21
CA ASN A 97 -2.27 7.86 -50.30
C ASN A 97 -2.07 6.33 -50.39
N ASP A 98 -1.76 5.69 -49.26
CA ASP A 98 -1.62 4.22 -49.16
C ASP A 98 -2.90 3.49 -49.60
N PHE A 99 -4.06 4.06 -49.29
CA PHE A 99 -5.35 3.50 -49.68
C PHE A 99 -5.53 3.55 -51.20
N LEU A 100 -5.28 4.70 -51.85
CA LEU A 100 -5.40 4.82 -53.31
C LEU A 100 -4.44 3.90 -54.06
N ASP A 101 -3.25 3.67 -53.50
CA ASP A 101 -2.27 2.76 -54.07
C ASP A 101 -2.72 1.29 -53.98
N LYS A 102 -3.33 0.90 -52.86
CA LYS A 102 -3.67 -0.50 -52.55
C LYS A 102 -5.08 -0.94 -52.97
N PHE A 103 -6.01 0.00 -53.21
CA PHE A 103 -7.42 -0.31 -53.47
C PHE A 103 -7.94 0.30 -54.78
N GLU A 104 -8.97 -0.31 -55.35
CA GLU A 104 -9.74 0.21 -56.49
C GLU A 104 -11.26 0.18 -56.21
N PHE A 105 -12.01 1.05 -56.89
CA PHE A 105 -13.45 1.17 -56.68
C PHE A 105 -14.19 -0.05 -57.25
N ALA A 106 -15.01 -0.71 -56.42
CA ALA A 106 -15.82 -1.87 -56.82
C ALA A 106 -17.26 -1.44 -57.09
N ASP A 107 -17.60 -1.21 -58.36
CA ASP A 107 -18.97 -0.85 -58.77
C ASP A 107 -19.96 -2.00 -58.57
N ASP A 108 -19.48 -3.23 -58.64
CA ASP A 108 -20.17 -4.50 -58.37
C ASP A 108 -20.17 -4.93 -56.89
N GLY A 109 -19.60 -4.12 -55.97
CA GLY A 109 -19.37 -4.53 -54.59
C GLY A 109 -20.65 -4.88 -53.80
N GLN A 110 -21.77 -4.18 -54.07
CA GLN A 110 -23.08 -4.51 -53.49
C GLN A 110 -23.61 -5.85 -54.02
N ASP A 111 -23.42 -6.11 -55.31
CA ASP A 111 -23.87 -7.36 -55.93
C ASP A 111 -23.06 -8.54 -55.40
N ILE A 112 -21.73 -8.40 -55.29
CA ILE A 112 -20.84 -9.40 -54.66
C ILE A 112 -21.30 -9.70 -53.24
N ARG A 113 -21.54 -8.67 -52.41
CA ARG A 113 -21.96 -8.87 -51.02
C ARG A 113 -23.34 -9.53 -50.91
N SER A 114 -24.26 -9.23 -51.82
CA SER A 114 -25.57 -9.87 -51.89
C SER A 114 -25.47 -11.36 -52.26
N GLN A 115 -24.56 -11.72 -53.18
CA GLN A 115 -24.31 -13.10 -53.58
C GLN A 115 -23.69 -13.92 -52.45
N GLU A 116 -22.75 -13.35 -51.70
CA GLU A 116 -22.15 -13.99 -50.53
C GLU A 116 -23.16 -14.25 -49.41
N LEU A 117 -24.03 -13.26 -49.13
CA LEU A 117 -25.12 -13.42 -48.18
C LEU A 117 -26.08 -14.54 -48.61
N LEU A 118 -26.44 -14.57 -49.89
CA LEU A 118 -27.31 -15.61 -50.46
C LEU A 118 -26.63 -16.99 -50.42
N ALA A 119 -25.33 -17.07 -50.65
CA ALA A 119 -24.56 -18.30 -50.49
C ALA A 119 -24.55 -18.80 -49.03
N ALA A 120 -24.41 -17.89 -48.06
CA ALA A 120 -24.48 -18.22 -46.63
C ALA A 120 -25.89 -18.72 -46.23
N GLN A 121 -26.95 -18.08 -46.74
CA GLN A 121 -28.34 -18.52 -46.53
C GLN A 121 -28.60 -19.90 -47.15
N ASN A 122 -28.15 -20.12 -48.39
CA ASN A 122 -28.25 -21.42 -49.06
C ASN A 122 -27.54 -22.53 -48.27
N ARG A 123 -26.41 -22.22 -47.61
CA ARG A 123 -25.68 -23.17 -46.75
C ARG A 123 -26.52 -23.60 -45.55
N VAL A 124 -27.24 -22.67 -44.92
CA VAL A 124 -28.17 -22.97 -43.81
C VAL A 124 -29.30 -23.87 -44.31
N SER A 125 -29.94 -23.50 -45.43
CA SER A 125 -31.01 -24.29 -46.05
C SER A 125 -30.56 -25.71 -46.40
N GLN A 126 -29.37 -25.88 -46.98
CA GLN A 126 -28.80 -27.19 -47.30
C GLN A 126 -28.58 -28.04 -46.04
N LEU A 127 -28.04 -27.48 -44.96
CA LEU A 127 -27.79 -28.22 -43.72
C LEU A 127 -29.10 -28.64 -43.03
N THR A 128 -30.12 -27.77 -43.04
CA THR A 128 -31.46 -28.08 -42.53
C THR A 128 -32.16 -29.13 -43.38
N GLN A 129 -32.04 -29.05 -44.71
CA GLN A 129 -32.58 -30.03 -45.64
C GLN A 129 -31.92 -31.40 -45.45
N GLN A 130 -30.58 -31.46 -45.39
CA GLN A 130 -29.83 -32.70 -45.12
C GLN A 130 -30.24 -33.35 -43.79
N MET A 131 -30.43 -32.54 -42.73
CA MET A 131 -30.90 -33.04 -41.44
C MET A 131 -32.32 -33.60 -41.53
N THR A 132 -33.22 -32.93 -42.25
CA THR A 132 -34.62 -33.35 -42.45
C THR A 132 -34.70 -34.61 -43.30
N GLU A 133 -33.96 -34.69 -44.39
CA GLU A 133 -33.88 -35.85 -45.28
C GLU A 133 -33.35 -37.08 -44.53
N THR A 134 -32.26 -36.92 -43.76
CA THR A 134 -31.68 -38.03 -42.98
C THR A 134 -32.61 -38.48 -41.84
N MET A 135 -33.42 -37.58 -41.27
CA MET A 135 -34.43 -37.93 -40.25
C MET A 135 -35.71 -38.53 -40.84
N SER A 136 -36.01 -38.25 -42.11
CA SER A 136 -37.22 -38.75 -42.79
C SER A 136 -37.03 -40.13 -43.39
N ASP A 137 -35.78 -40.57 -43.61
CA ASP A 137 -35.42 -41.91 -44.07
C ASP A 137 -34.90 -42.78 -42.88
N PRO A 138 -35.71 -43.75 -42.40
CA PRO A 138 -35.34 -44.61 -41.28
C PRO A 138 -34.10 -45.49 -41.54
N GLU A 139 -33.84 -45.89 -42.79
CA GLU A 139 -32.71 -46.76 -43.14
C GLU A 139 -31.39 -45.96 -43.25
N ALA A 140 -31.46 -44.74 -43.78
CA ALA A 140 -30.31 -43.83 -43.84
C ALA A 140 -29.84 -43.39 -42.44
N LEU A 141 -30.78 -43.03 -41.56
CA LEU A 141 -30.48 -42.72 -40.16
C LEU A 141 -29.83 -43.91 -39.46
N ARG A 142 -30.38 -45.12 -39.65
CA ARG A 142 -29.86 -46.34 -39.03
C ARG A 142 -28.44 -46.64 -39.49
N THR A 143 -28.15 -46.49 -40.77
CA THR A 143 -26.80 -46.71 -41.35
C THR A 143 -25.77 -45.73 -40.80
N GLU A 144 -26.13 -44.44 -40.73
CA GLU A 144 -25.25 -43.38 -40.18
C GLU A 144 -24.99 -43.57 -38.66
N LEU A 145 -26.01 -43.98 -37.89
CA LEU A 145 -25.87 -44.25 -36.46
C LEU A 145 -25.03 -45.50 -36.19
N LEU A 146 -25.23 -46.57 -36.96
CA LEU A 146 -24.43 -47.80 -36.84
C LEU A 146 -22.96 -47.54 -37.19
N GLY A 147 -22.68 -46.83 -38.27
CA GLY A 147 -21.31 -46.44 -38.64
C GLY A 147 -20.60 -45.62 -37.54
N ARG A 148 -21.33 -44.78 -36.80
CA ARG A 148 -20.78 -44.02 -35.66
C ARG A 148 -20.51 -44.87 -34.43
N VAL A 149 -21.38 -45.85 -34.13
CA VAL A 149 -21.19 -46.80 -33.02
C VAL A 149 -19.97 -47.70 -33.31
N GLU A 150 -19.81 -48.13 -34.56
CA GLU A 150 -18.64 -48.90 -35.02
C GLU A 150 -17.36 -48.06 -34.98
N ALA A 151 -17.39 -46.81 -35.44
CA ALA A 151 -16.23 -45.90 -35.38
C ALA A 151 -15.81 -45.58 -33.93
N LYS A 152 -16.77 -45.38 -33.01
CA LYS A 152 -16.48 -45.21 -31.57
C LYS A 152 -15.83 -46.48 -30.99
N LYS A 153 -16.33 -47.68 -31.31
CA LYS A 153 -15.76 -48.96 -30.87
C LYS A 153 -14.35 -49.20 -31.42
N ALA A 154 -14.09 -48.84 -32.66
CA ALA A 154 -12.77 -48.92 -33.29
C ALA A 154 -11.76 -47.91 -32.69
N SER A 155 -12.23 -46.77 -32.17
CA SER A 155 -11.37 -45.77 -31.51
C SER A 155 -11.07 -46.07 -30.03
N SER A 156 -11.84 -46.96 -29.39
CA SER A 156 -11.66 -47.38 -27.99
C SER A 156 -10.81 -48.64 -27.80
N SER A 157 -10.34 -49.29 -28.86
CA SER A 157 -9.46 -50.45 -28.77
C SER A 157 -8.00 -50.04 -28.59
N THR A 158 -7.48 -50.23 -27.38
CA THR A 158 -6.04 -50.19 -27.04
C THR A 158 -5.27 -51.22 -27.88
N PRO A 159 -4.08 -50.91 -28.44
CA PRO A 159 -3.35 -51.85 -29.30
C PRO A 159 -2.73 -52.96 -28.45
N GLY A 160 -3.34 -54.14 -28.42
CA GLY A 160 -2.74 -55.27 -27.72
C GLY A 160 -3.60 -56.49 -27.40
N ASP A 161 -4.73 -56.74 -28.09
CA ASP A 161 -5.44 -58.01 -27.91
C ASP A 161 -5.94 -58.56 -29.27
N ASP A 162 -5.09 -59.39 -29.88
CA ASP A 162 -5.33 -60.06 -31.16
C ASP A 162 -6.25 -61.28 -30.94
N LYS A 163 -7.57 -61.04 -30.96
CA LYS A 163 -8.56 -62.05 -31.34
C LYS A 163 -9.53 -61.46 -32.35
N LYS A 164 -9.31 -61.81 -33.62
CA LYS A 164 -10.28 -61.65 -34.71
C LYS A 164 -11.61 -62.33 -34.34
N GLN A 165 -12.55 -61.57 -33.79
CA GLN A 165 -13.97 -61.91 -33.91
C GLN A 165 -14.49 -61.24 -35.18
N LEU A 166 -14.83 -62.08 -36.16
CA LEU A 166 -15.57 -61.68 -37.37
C LEU A 166 -16.89 -61.00 -36.96
N PRO A 167 -17.37 -60.00 -37.72
CA PRO A 167 -18.61 -59.31 -37.41
C PRO A 167 -19.78 -60.30 -37.49
N MET A 168 -20.38 -60.60 -36.34
CA MET A 168 -21.63 -61.34 -36.29
C MET A 168 -22.72 -60.39 -36.78
N VAL A 169 -23.13 -60.55 -38.04
CA VAL A 169 -24.32 -59.92 -38.61
C VAL A 169 -25.52 -60.47 -37.85
N MET A 170 -25.97 -59.76 -36.79
CA MET A 170 -27.32 -59.95 -36.27
C MET A 170 -28.26 -59.16 -37.16
N GLU A 171 -29.01 -59.86 -38.01
CA GLU A 171 -30.24 -59.35 -38.61
C GLU A 171 -31.20 -58.95 -37.47
N LEU A 172 -31.28 -57.66 -37.16
CA LEU A 172 -32.41 -57.12 -36.41
C LEU A 172 -33.60 -57.05 -37.36
N SER A 173 -34.31 -58.17 -37.46
CA SER A 173 -35.71 -58.18 -37.83
C SER A 173 -36.49 -57.32 -36.83
N SER A 174 -37.37 -56.49 -37.36
CA SER A 174 -38.30 -55.63 -36.62
C SER A 174 -39.17 -56.43 -35.64
N SER A 175 -38.70 -56.53 -34.39
CA SER A 175 -39.52 -56.89 -33.23
C SER A 175 -39.32 -55.83 -32.15
N THR A 176 -39.87 -54.65 -32.42
CA THR A 176 -39.97 -53.55 -31.46
C THR A 176 -41.13 -53.79 -30.51
N GLU A 177 -41.10 -54.87 -29.73
CA GLU A 177 -41.92 -55.04 -28.53
C GLU A 177 -41.12 -55.85 -27.50
N ILE A 178 -40.22 -55.19 -26.76
CA ILE A 178 -39.96 -55.62 -25.38
C ILE A 178 -41.00 -54.88 -24.54
N ALA A 179 -42.23 -55.36 -24.64
CA ALA A 179 -43.29 -55.02 -23.70
C ALA A 179 -42.82 -55.43 -22.30
N SER A 180 -42.86 -54.48 -21.37
CA SER A 180 -42.74 -54.56 -19.89
C SER A 180 -42.04 -55.77 -19.24
N LEU A 181 -41.32 -55.53 -18.15
CA LEU A 181 -40.72 -56.53 -17.26
C LEU A 181 -41.62 -57.76 -16.95
N GLY A 182 -42.96 -57.60 -17.01
CA GLY A 182 -43.95 -58.65 -16.81
C GLY A 182 -43.94 -59.79 -17.83
N THR A 183 -43.52 -59.57 -19.08
CA THR A 183 -43.51 -60.62 -20.13
C THR A 183 -42.22 -61.46 -20.13
N ALA A 184 -41.15 -60.93 -19.54
CA ALA A 184 -39.87 -61.64 -19.40
C ALA A 184 -39.87 -62.65 -18.24
N LEU A 185 -40.76 -62.49 -17.26
CA LEU A 185 -40.86 -63.37 -16.07
C LEU A 185 -41.63 -64.67 -16.32
N SER A 186 -42.41 -64.77 -17.41
CA SER A 186 -43.24 -65.96 -17.71
C SER A 186 -42.53 -67.05 -18.52
N SER A 187 -41.37 -66.78 -19.11
CA SER A 187 -40.50 -67.79 -19.73
C SER A 187 -39.21 -67.86 -18.94
N GLY A 188 -38.91 -69.00 -18.30
CA GLY A 188 -37.77 -69.18 -17.39
C GLY A 188 -36.50 -68.44 -17.83
N ILE A 189 -35.95 -67.66 -16.89
CA ILE A 189 -34.79 -66.79 -17.08
C ILE A 189 -33.52 -67.60 -16.77
N ASP A 190 -32.68 -67.85 -17.79
CA ASP A 190 -31.31 -68.34 -17.60
C ASP A 190 -30.31 -67.16 -17.61
N GLU A 191 -29.18 -67.31 -16.91
CA GLU A 191 -28.09 -66.31 -16.84
C GLU A 191 -27.65 -65.81 -18.23
N ALA A 192 -27.64 -66.70 -19.23
CA ALA A 192 -27.28 -66.37 -20.61
C ALA A 192 -28.27 -65.40 -21.29
N LYS A 193 -29.57 -65.46 -20.94
CA LYS A 193 -30.59 -64.55 -21.52
C LYS A 193 -30.58 -63.17 -20.85
N ILE A 194 -30.24 -63.09 -19.57
CA ILE A 194 -30.03 -61.80 -18.89
C ILE A 194 -28.84 -61.06 -19.51
N ALA A 195 -27.73 -61.77 -19.78
CA ALA A 195 -26.56 -61.19 -20.44
C ALA A 195 -26.88 -60.69 -21.87
N GLN A 196 -27.69 -61.45 -22.64
CA GLN A 196 -28.14 -61.01 -23.97
C GLN A 196 -29.10 -59.80 -23.90
N LEU A 197 -29.99 -59.75 -22.91
CA LEU A 197 -30.87 -58.59 -22.69
C LEU A 197 -30.08 -57.36 -22.25
N GLN A 198 -29.07 -57.51 -21.39
CA GLN A 198 -28.17 -56.44 -20.99
C GLN A 198 -27.39 -55.90 -22.20
N GLN A 199 -26.80 -56.77 -23.02
CA GLN A 199 -26.11 -56.37 -24.26
C GLN A 199 -27.05 -55.69 -25.27
N ALA A 200 -28.29 -56.16 -25.40
CA ALA A 200 -29.28 -55.53 -26.29
C ALA A 200 -29.73 -54.15 -25.78
N VAL A 201 -29.86 -53.97 -24.46
CA VAL A 201 -30.19 -52.68 -23.83
C VAL A 201 -29.00 -51.71 -23.91
N GLU A 202 -27.77 -52.16 -23.67
CA GLU A 202 -26.55 -51.37 -23.83
C GLU A 202 -26.37 -50.93 -25.28
N PHE A 203 -26.55 -51.82 -26.25
CA PHE A 203 -26.48 -51.48 -27.67
C PHE A 203 -27.58 -50.48 -28.09
N ARG A 204 -28.81 -50.62 -27.58
CA ARG A 204 -29.88 -49.62 -27.79
C ARG A 204 -29.56 -48.28 -27.15
N HIS A 205 -28.95 -48.28 -25.97
CA HIS A 205 -28.49 -47.08 -25.30
C HIS A 205 -27.35 -46.40 -26.08
N GLU A 206 -26.40 -47.16 -26.63
CA GLU A 206 -25.33 -46.64 -27.50
C GLU A 206 -25.88 -46.00 -28.78
N ILE A 207 -26.85 -46.64 -29.45
CA ILE A 207 -27.50 -46.09 -30.65
C ILE A 207 -28.29 -44.82 -30.31
N ALA A 208 -29.06 -44.82 -29.22
CA ALA A 208 -29.81 -43.65 -28.77
C ALA A 208 -28.87 -42.48 -28.40
N GLN A 209 -27.74 -42.76 -27.75
CA GLN A 209 -26.72 -41.75 -27.44
C GLN A 209 -26.03 -41.23 -28.72
N ALA A 210 -25.72 -42.11 -29.67
CA ALA A 210 -25.19 -41.71 -30.98
C ALA A 210 -26.17 -40.83 -31.76
N GLN A 211 -27.48 -41.08 -31.63
CA GLN A 211 -28.54 -40.26 -32.21
C GLN A 211 -28.60 -38.88 -31.56
N ILE A 212 -28.56 -38.80 -30.22
CA ILE A 212 -28.50 -37.53 -29.49
C ILE A 212 -27.25 -36.73 -29.88
N ASP A 213 -26.09 -37.39 -29.96
CA ASP A 213 -24.81 -36.76 -30.34
C ASP A 213 -24.86 -36.24 -31.79
N TRP A 214 -25.41 -37.01 -32.73
CA TRP A 214 -25.60 -36.60 -34.13
C TRP A 214 -26.52 -35.38 -34.25
N ILE A 215 -27.67 -35.41 -33.56
CA ILE A 215 -28.63 -34.29 -33.55
C ILE A 215 -27.96 -33.04 -32.98
N LYS A 216 -27.23 -33.16 -31.87
CA LYS A 216 -26.46 -32.04 -31.28
C LYS A 216 -25.41 -31.50 -32.25
N GLU A 217 -24.67 -32.37 -32.93
CA GLU A 217 -23.64 -31.98 -33.90
C GLU A 217 -24.24 -31.24 -35.10
N LYS A 218 -25.32 -31.76 -35.70
CA LYS A 218 -26.02 -31.11 -36.83
C LYS A 218 -26.68 -29.79 -36.40
N ASN A 219 -27.31 -29.75 -35.24
CA ASN A 219 -27.84 -28.50 -34.66
C ASN A 219 -26.73 -27.47 -34.41
N ASN A 220 -25.56 -27.89 -33.92
CA ASN A 220 -24.40 -27.01 -33.75
C ASN A 220 -23.86 -26.51 -35.10
N ALA A 221 -23.85 -27.34 -36.14
CA ALA A 221 -23.43 -26.94 -37.48
C ALA A 221 -24.40 -25.92 -38.11
N ILE A 222 -25.72 -26.12 -37.96
CA ILE A 222 -26.74 -25.16 -38.37
C ILE A 222 -26.59 -23.85 -37.59
N SER A 223 -26.42 -23.92 -36.27
CA SER A 223 -26.22 -22.74 -35.41
C SER A 223 -24.99 -21.93 -35.83
N ARG A 224 -23.85 -22.57 -36.10
CA ARG A 224 -22.65 -21.89 -36.63
C ARG A 224 -22.88 -21.26 -38.01
N ALA A 225 -23.63 -21.92 -38.89
CA ALA A 225 -23.95 -21.39 -40.22
C ALA A 225 -24.91 -20.18 -40.13
N VAL A 226 -25.88 -20.20 -39.21
CA VAL A 226 -26.76 -19.06 -38.93
C VAL A 226 -25.97 -17.89 -38.33
N MET A 227 -25.07 -18.15 -37.38
CA MET A 227 -24.19 -17.11 -36.82
C MET A 227 -23.26 -16.46 -37.86
N ALA A 228 -22.98 -17.13 -38.98
CA ALA A 228 -22.18 -16.58 -40.06
C ALA A 228 -22.93 -15.54 -40.92
N ILE A 229 -24.26 -15.44 -40.79
CA ILE A 229 -25.09 -14.45 -41.50
C ILE A 229 -25.06 -13.08 -40.78
N THR A 230 -25.01 -13.09 -39.44
CA THR A 230 -25.09 -11.86 -38.61
C THR A 230 -24.10 -10.77 -39.03
N PRO A 231 -22.80 -11.04 -39.27
CA PRO A 231 -21.84 -10.00 -39.64
C PRO A 231 -22.16 -9.28 -40.97
N TYR A 232 -22.81 -9.97 -41.91
CA TYR A 232 -23.22 -9.39 -43.20
C TYR A 232 -24.40 -8.41 -43.03
N LEU A 233 -25.35 -8.73 -42.13
CA LEU A 233 -26.44 -7.82 -41.78
C LEU A 233 -25.93 -6.60 -41.00
N GLU A 234 -24.96 -6.81 -40.11
CA GLU A 234 -24.29 -5.72 -39.39
C GLU A 234 -23.51 -4.79 -40.34
N GLU A 235 -22.83 -5.32 -41.36
CA GLU A 235 -22.17 -4.51 -42.40
C GLU A 235 -23.20 -3.70 -43.22
N SER A 236 -24.36 -4.27 -43.56
CA SER A 236 -25.41 -3.52 -44.25
C SER A 236 -25.96 -2.36 -43.41
N ALA A 237 -26.10 -2.54 -42.09
CA ALA A 237 -26.49 -1.48 -41.18
C ALA A 237 -25.36 -0.42 -41.04
N ALA A 238 -24.10 -0.87 -40.95
CA ALA A 238 -22.94 0.01 -40.89
C ALA A 238 -22.80 0.86 -42.17
N ALA A 239 -23.08 0.31 -43.36
CA ALA A 239 -23.06 1.06 -44.61
C ALA A 239 -24.07 2.23 -44.61
N GLN A 240 -25.27 2.02 -44.08
CA GLN A 240 -26.27 3.09 -43.95
C GLN A 240 -25.84 4.15 -42.93
N LEU A 241 -25.24 3.74 -41.81
CA LEU A 241 -24.70 4.65 -40.80
C LEU A 241 -23.51 5.46 -41.33
N ALA A 242 -22.63 4.87 -42.13
CA ALA A 242 -21.49 5.51 -42.77
C ALA A 242 -21.93 6.64 -43.72
N ILE A 243 -23.01 6.42 -44.48
CA ILE A 243 -23.61 7.47 -45.34
C ILE A 243 -24.15 8.64 -44.49
N ALA A 244 -24.67 8.36 -43.29
CA ALA A 244 -25.21 9.37 -42.39
C ALA A 244 -24.14 10.06 -41.50
N GLU A 245 -22.91 9.54 -41.42
CA GLU A 245 -21.88 10.02 -40.48
C GLU A 245 -21.48 11.48 -40.75
N GLU A 246 -21.28 11.87 -42.01
CA GLU A 246 -20.90 13.23 -42.41
C GLU A 246 -21.97 14.27 -42.00
N SER A 247 -23.25 13.92 -42.18
CA SER A 247 -24.37 14.75 -41.73
C SER A 247 -24.44 14.83 -40.20
N ARG A 248 -24.07 13.76 -39.49
CA ARG A 248 -24.03 13.73 -38.03
C ARG A 248 -22.87 14.55 -37.46
N GLU A 249 -21.69 14.49 -38.06
CA GLU A 249 -20.52 15.29 -37.63
C GLU A 249 -20.77 16.78 -37.81
N THR A 250 -21.39 17.19 -38.93
CA THR A 250 -21.77 18.60 -39.16
C THR A 250 -22.83 19.08 -38.17
N LEU A 251 -23.87 18.26 -37.88
CA LEU A 251 -24.85 18.55 -36.84
C LEU A 251 -24.21 18.65 -35.44
N ASN A 252 -23.29 17.76 -35.09
CA ASN A 252 -22.59 17.79 -33.82
C ASN A 252 -21.77 19.08 -33.66
N LYS A 253 -21.01 19.49 -34.69
CA LYS A 253 -20.27 20.77 -34.68
C LYS A 253 -21.21 21.98 -34.51
N LEU A 254 -22.38 21.97 -35.16
CA LEU A 254 -23.39 23.02 -34.97
C LEU A 254 -23.96 23.02 -33.55
N MET A 255 -24.29 21.85 -33.00
CA MET A 255 -24.76 21.72 -31.61
C MET A 255 -23.70 22.19 -30.61
N ASP A 256 -22.42 21.89 -30.85
CA ASP A 256 -21.32 22.35 -30.02
C ASP A 256 -21.09 23.86 -30.09
N GLY A 257 -21.33 24.46 -31.26
CA GLY A 257 -21.38 25.91 -31.44
C GLY A 257 -22.53 26.54 -30.64
N ILE A 258 -23.73 25.95 -30.70
CA ILE A 258 -24.91 26.41 -29.94
C ILE A 258 -24.65 26.33 -28.42
N LYS A 259 -24.07 25.23 -27.92
CA LYS A 259 -23.68 25.10 -26.51
C LYS A 259 -22.70 26.19 -26.07
N SER A 260 -21.78 26.58 -26.95
CA SER A 260 -20.82 27.65 -26.68
C SER A 260 -21.49 29.04 -26.65
N LEU A 261 -22.52 29.26 -27.47
CA LEU A 261 -23.35 30.46 -27.41
C LEU A 261 -24.25 30.50 -26.16
N ASP A 262 -24.82 29.37 -25.75
CA ASP A 262 -25.62 29.25 -24.52
C ASP A 262 -24.80 29.70 -23.29
N LEU A 263 -23.51 29.34 -23.23
CA LEU A 263 -22.55 29.83 -22.23
C LEU A 263 -22.37 31.36 -22.27
N TYR A 264 -22.22 31.94 -23.47
CA TYR A 264 -22.07 33.39 -23.65
C TYR A 264 -23.34 34.18 -23.28
N ILE A 265 -24.53 33.57 -23.36
CA ILE A 265 -25.79 34.20 -22.94
C ILE A 265 -26.07 33.94 -21.46
N GLY A 266 -25.45 32.91 -20.87
CA GLY A 266 -25.58 32.58 -19.46
C GLY A 266 -26.72 31.63 -19.16
N LYS A 267 -27.20 30.91 -20.17
CA LYS A 267 -28.19 29.86 -19.99
C LYS A 267 -27.58 28.76 -19.13
N ASP A 268 -28.29 28.34 -18.09
CA ASP A 268 -27.83 27.36 -17.09
C ASP A 268 -26.54 27.78 -16.34
N VAL A 269 -26.27 29.09 -16.26
CA VAL A 269 -25.19 29.67 -15.45
C VAL A 269 -25.79 30.33 -14.20
N VAL A 270 -25.39 29.86 -13.03
CA VAL A 270 -25.86 30.37 -11.73
C VAL A 270 -24.72 31.15 -11.08
N VAL A 271 -24.98 32.39 -10.69
CA VAL A 271 -24.03 33.26 -10.00
C VAL A 271 -24.56 33.56 -8.60
N ASN A 272 -23.83 33.15 -7.57
CA ASN A 272 -24.14 33.41 -6.18
C ASN A 272 -23.18 34.47 -5.62
N THR A 273 -23.72 35.56 -5.08
CA THR A 273 -22.92 36.58 -4.39
C THR A 273 -22.63 36.10 -2.96
N ILE A 274 -21.34 35.97 -2.63
CA ILE A 274 -20.87 35.55 -1.29
C ILE A 274 -20.62 36.76 -0.39
N ARG A 275 -19.99 37.79 -0.97
CA ARG A 275 -19.61 39.02 -0.28
C ARG A 275 -19.78 40.22 -1.20
N GLU A 276 -20.41 41.26 -0.70
CA GLU A 276 -20.48 42.58 -1.33
C GLU A 276 -19.39 43.50 -0.78
N GLY A 277 -18.99 44.50 -1.57
CA GLY A 277 -17.95 45.47 -1.19
C GLY A 277 -17.49 46.33 -2.36
N GLU A 278 -16.35 46.99 -2.21
CA GLU A 278 -15.75 47.81 -3.27
C GLU A 278 -15.08 46.96 -4.36
N SER A 279 -15.18 47.43 -5.60
CA SER A 279 -14.53 46.81 -6.78
C SER A 279 -13.03 47.08 -6.77
N ALA A 280 -12.23 46.21 -7.40
CA ALA A 280 -10.79 46.44 -7.48
C ALA A 280 -10.48 47.67 -8.36
N PRO A 281 -9.39 48.40 -8.07
CA PRO A 281 -8.95 49.53 -8.90
C PRO A 281 -8.81 49.16 -10.40
N PRO A 282 -9.10 50.08 -11.35
CA PRO A 282 -9.14 49.75 -12.77
C PRO A 282 -7.82 49.32 -13.40
N HIS A 283 -6.70 49.70 -12.79
CA HIS A 283 -5.35 49.33 -13.27
C HIS A 283 -4.95 47.89 -12.93
N ILE A 284 -5.72 47.17 -12.11
CA ILE A 284 -5.43 45.79 -11.73
C ILE A 284 -5.92 44.84 -12.84
N PRO A 285 -5.05 44.05 -13.47
CA PRO A 285 -5.46 43.12 -14.53
C PRO A 285 -6.23 41.91 -13.97
N LEU A 286 -7.01 41.26 -14.83
CA LEU A 286 -7.71 40.03 -14.48
C LEU A 286 -6.74 38.85 -14.39
N THR A 287 -6.69 38.20 -13.24
CA THR A 287 -5.77 37.09 -12.99
C THR A 287 -6.48 35.74 -13.06
N PHE A 288 -5.92 34.78 -13.79
CA PHE A 288 -6.38 33.39 -13.83
C PHE A 288 -5.34 32.48 -13.17
N VAL A 289 -5.78 31.58 -12.30
CA VAL A 289 -4.92 30.62 -11.59
C VAL A 289 -5.14 29.22 -12.16
N GLN A 290 -4.05 28.54 -12.54
CA GLN A 290 -4.12 27.26 -13.25
C GLN A 290 -4.67 26.12 -12.38
N ARG A 291 -4.22 26.03 -11.13
CA ARG A 291 -4.52 24.91 -10.24
C ARG A 291 -5.98 24.94 -9.77
N LYS A 292 -6.67 23.79 -9.90
CA LYS A 292 -7.95 23.55 -9.23
C LYS A 292 -7.72 23.37 -7.73
N LEU A 293 -8.33 24.19 -6.88
CA LEU A 293 -8.25 24.08 -5.42
C LEU A 293 -9.39 23.22 -4.87
N ALA A 294 -9.24 22.71 -3.64
CA ALA A 294 -10.31 22.01 -2.93
C ALA A 294 -10.75 22.85 -1.71
N VAL A 295 -12.05 23.01 -1.51
CA VAL A 295 -12.61 23.85 -0.44
C VAL A 295 -12.20 23.33 0.93
N ASP A 296 -12.30 22.02 1.15
CA ASP A 296 -11.91 21.40 2.41
C ASP A 296 -10.42 21.63 2.73
N GLU A 297 -9.52 21.40 1.76
CA GLU A 297 -8.08 21.65 1.91
C GLU A 297 -7.74 23.10 2.30
N GLU A 298 -8.39 24.09 1.66
CA GLU A 298 -8.12 25.52 1.94
C GLU A 298 -8.76 25.97 3.26
N THR A 299 -9.97 25.50 3.56
CA THR A 299 -10.71 25.85 4.79
C THR A 299 -10.06 25.26 6.03
N ALA A 300 -9.50 24.05 5.93
CA ALA A 300 -8.84 23.35 7.03
C ALA A 300 -7.66 24.13 7.63
N VAL A 301 -7.06 25.07 6.91
CA VAL A 301 -5.98 25.92 7.42
C VAL A 301 -6.48 26.90 8.49
N PHE A 302 -7.74 27.34 8.41
CA PHE A 302 -8.29 28.35 9.31
C PHE A 302 -9.30 27.76 10.30
N LEU A 303 -10.10 26.80 9.86
CA LEU A 303 -11.13 26.16 10.67
C LEU A 303 -10.81 24.68 10.89
N ASP A 304 -11.27 24.14 12.01
CA ASP A 304 -11.19 22.70 12.27
C ASP A 304 -12.40 22.02 11.60
N ILE A 305 -12.17 21.50 10.40
CA ILE A 305 -13.16 20.73 9.66
C ILE A 305 -13.02 19.24 9.96
N GLY A 306 -14.14 18.51 9.88
CA GLY A 306 -14.18 17.07 10.11
C GLY A 306 -14.14 16.26 8.81
N GLU A 307 -13.97 14.94 8.94
CA GLU A 307 -13.90 14.02 7.80
C GLU A 307 -15.13 14.07 6.88
N TRP A 308 -16.30 14.31 7.48
CA TRP A 308 -17.61 14.48 6.84
C TRP A 308 -17.82 15.84 6.16
N PHE A 309 -16.76 16.57 5.79
CA PHE A 309 -16.90 17.82 5.05
C PHE A 309 -17.24 17.54 3.58
N ASP A 310 -18.50 17.77 3.19
CA ASP A 310 -19.03 17.53 1.85
C ASP A 310 -19.75 18.75 1.27
N PHE A 311 -20.36 18.58 0.08
CA PHE A 311 -20.95 19.69 -0.69
C PHE A 311 -22.07 20.42 0.07
N GLU A 312 -22.76 19.76 1.01
CA GLU A 312 -23.79 20.38 1.84
C GLU A 312 -23.23 21.42 2.81
N LYS A 313 -21.92 21.33 3.12
CA LYS A 313 -21.22 22.21 4.07
C LYS A 313 -20.52 23.40 3.41
N LEU A 314 -20.70 23.62 2.10
CA LEU A 314 -20.23 24.83 1.41
C LEU A 314 -20.63 26.16 2.09
N PRO A 315 -21.82 26.30 2.72
CA PRO A 315 -22.14 27.51 3.47
C PRO A 315 -21.16 27.84 4.62
N LEU A 316 -20.54 26.83 5.25
CA LEU A 316 -19.51 27.06 6.27
C LEU A 316 -18.26 27.71 5.66
N PHE A 317 -17.89 27.32 4.45
CA PHE A 317 -16.78 27.94 3.72
C PHE A 317 -17.08 29.39 3.36
N PHE A 318 -18.30 29.70 2.90
CA PHE A 318 -18.69 31.10 2.62
C PHE A 318 -18.67 31.97 3.88
N HIS A 319 -19.12 31.43 5.01
CA HIS A 319 -19.01 32.09 6.29
C HIS A 319 -17.53 32.30 6.70
N ALA A 320 -16.65 31.33 6.42
CA ALA A 320 -15.22 31.44 6.67
C ALA A 320 -14.56 32.57 5.85
N LEU A 321 -14.92 32.69 4.56
CA LEU A 321 -14.42 33.77 3.68
C LEU A 321 -14.79 35.17 4.18
N ASN A 322 -15.95 35.30 4.83
CA ASN A 322 -16.39 36.58 5.39
C ASN A 322 -15.65 36.94 6.69
N ASN A 323 -15.29 35.96 7.50
CA ASN A 323 -14.69 36.21 8.82
C ASN A 323 -13.16 36.16 8.84
N HIS A 324 -12.52 35.55 7.84
CA HIS A 324 -11.07 35.37 7.80
C HIS A 324 -10.46 35.98 6.53
N PRO A 325 -10.00 37.25 6.57
CA PRO A 325 -9.33 37.89 5.43
C PRO A 325 -8.14 37.09 4.89
N GLY A 326 -7.37 36.45 5.78
CA GLY A 326 -6.24 35.60 5.40
C GLY A 326 -6.64 34.40 4.52
N LEU A 327 -7.88 33.88 4.63
CA LEU A 327 -8.37 32.81 3.75
C LEU A 327 -8.61 33.34 2.32
N VAL A 328 -9.10 34.57 2.21
CA VAL A 328 -9.29 35.25 0.92
C VAL A 328 -7.94 35.48 0.25
N GLU A 329 -6.94 35.96 0.98
CA GLU A 329 -5.58 36.15 0.47
C GLU A 329 -4.88 34.83 0.11
N GLN A 330 -5.15 33.76 0.86
CA GLN A 330 -4.65 32.44 0.53
C GLN A 330 -5.21 31.95 -0.81
N ILE A 331 -6.51 32.05 -1.03
CA ILE A 331 -7.18 31.53 -2.24
C ILE A 331 -6.93 32.41 -3.47
N PHE A 332 -6.93 33.74 -3.31
CA PHE A 332 -6.85 34.69 -4.41
C PHE A 332 -5.53 35.47 -4.37
N PRO A 333 -4.55 35.16 -5.23
CA PRO A 333 -3.25 35.83 -5.27
C PRO A 333 -3.31 37.33 -5.62
N SER A 334 -4.40 37.79 -6.25
CA SER A 334 -4.61 39.19 -6.62
C SER A 334 -6.02 39.67 -6.25
N GLN A 335 -6.21 40.99 -6.27
CA GLN A 335 -7.51 41.60 -5.98
C GLN A 335 -8.55 41.39 -7.09
N ARG A 336 -8.14 40.98 -8.29
CA ARG A 336 -9.03 40.66 -9.41
C ARG A 336 -8.64 39.30 -9.98
N CYS A 337 -9.32 38.26 -9.54
CA CYS A 337 -8.85 36.89 -9.72
C CYS A 337 -9.99 35.90 -9.95
N VAL A 338 -9.77 34.92 -10.83
CA VAL A 338 -10.64 33.78 -11.06
C VAL A 338 -9.88 32.51 -10.70
N VAL A 339 -10.49 31.69 -9.84
CA VAL A 339 -9.94 30.41 -9.42
C VAL A 339 -10.98 29.31 -9.60
N CYS A 340 -10.49 28.10 -9.87
CA CYS A 340 -11.30 26.92 -10.03
C CYS A 340 -11.31 26.13 -8.72
N MET A 341 -12.48 25.74 -8.21
CA MET A 341 -12.59 24.99 -6.97
C MET A 341 -13.51 23.77 -7.10
N THR A 342 -13.27 22.78 -6.24
CA THR A 342 -14.18 21.67 -5.99
C THR A 342 -14.37 21.52 -4.49
N THR A 343 -15.44 20.88 -4.03
CA THR A 343 -15.72 20.81 -2.59
C THR A 343 -14.68 19.95 -1.87
N THR A 344 -14.52 18.71 -2.31
CA THR A 344 -13.50 17.79 -1.81
C THR A 344 -13.08 16.82 -2.90
N ARG A 345 -11.82 16.42 -2.88
CA ARG A 345 -11.27 15.37 -3.75
C ARG A 345 -11.38 13.98 -3.12
N ARG A 346 -11.70 13.91 -1.81
CA ARG A 346 -11.74 12.67 -1.04
C ARG A 346 -12.97 11.86 -1.41
N TYR A 347 -12.84 10.54 -1.29
CA TYR A 347 -13.97 9.65 -1.34
C TYR A 347 -14.61 9.59 0.04
N ILE A 348 -15.90 9.91 0.14
CA ILE A 348 -16.68 9.78 1.37
C ILE A 348 -17.60 8.56 1.22
N ASP A 349 -17.51 7.63 2.16
CA ASP A 349 -18.40 6.47 2.20
C ASP A 349 -19.70 6.80 2.96
N TYR A 350 -20.75 7.08 2.20
CA TYR A 350 -22.12 7.28 2.65
C TYR A 350 -22.86 5.95 2.90
N GLN A 351 -22.15 4.82 2.97
CA GLN A 351 -22.64 3.46 3.27
C GLN A 351 -23.55 2.81 2.21
N ASP A 352 -24.08 3.58 1.26
CA ASP A 352 -24.84 3.08 0.12
C ASP A 352 -24.07 3.26 -1.20
N ARG A 353 -24.02 2.22 -2.05
CA ARG A 353 -23.20 2.20 -3.27
C ARG A 353 -23.68 3.21 -4.32
N TRP A 354 -25.00 3.40 -4.45
CA TRP A 354 -25.55 4.34 -5.43
C TRP A 354 -25.43 5.79 -4.94
N ALA A 355 -25.74 6.02 -3.66
CA ALA A 355 -25.51 7.30 -3.01
C ALA A 355 -24.03 7.70 -3.06
N ASN A 356 -23.11 6.76 -2.84
CA ASN A 356 -21.68 6.99 -2.97
C ASN A 356 -21.30 7.53 -4.34
N TRP A 357 -21.82 6.94 -5.42
CA TRP A 357 -21.53 7.39 -6.77
C TRP A 357 -22.08 8.81 -7.02
N GLU A 358 -23.34 9.06 -6.66
CA GLU A 358 -23.99 10.34 -6.92
C GLU A 358 -23.45 11.49 -6.03
N LEU A 359 -23.29 11.25 -4.73
CA LEU A 359 -22.86 12.26 -3.77
C LEU A 359 -21.37 12.59 -3.93
N ASN A 360 -20.52 11.60 -4.22
CA ASN A 360 -19.11 11.90 -4.53
C ASN A 360 -18.97 12.60 -5.89
N ALA A 361 -19.83 12.34 -6.87
CA ALA A 361 -19.87 13.15 -8.09
C ALA A 361 -20.24 14.61 -7.78
N LYS A 362 -21.20 14.85 -6.89
CA LYS A 362 -21.55 16.20 -6.39
C LYS A 362 -20.37 16.86 -5.67
N ASN A 363 -19.64 16.14 -4.82
CA ASN A 363 -18.43 16.63 -4.15
C ASN A 363 -17.34 17.07 -5.12
N GLN A 364 -17.18 16.33 -6.23
CA GLN A 364 -16.18 16.59 -7.27
C GLN A 364 -16.65 17.58 -8.35
N THR A 365 -17.89 18.07 -8.26
CA THR A 365 -18.38 19.14 -9.14
C THR A 365 -17.44 20.35 -9.03
N VAL A 366 -17.05 20.85 -10.19
CA VAL A 366 -16.16 21.99 -10.30
C VAL A 366 -16.98 23.27 -10.43
N PHE A 367 -16.57 24.32 -9.74
CA PHE A 367 -17.18 25.65 -9.83
C PHE A 367 -16.10 26.73 -9.81
N LEU A 368 -16.44 27.92 -10.29
CA LEU A 368 -15.54 29.06 -10.30
C LEU A 368 -15.79 29.95 -9.09
N MET A 369 -14.71 30.47 -8.53
CA MET A 369 -14.74 31.53 -7.53
C MET A 369 -14.09 32.77 -8.14
N VAL A 370 -14.78 33.90 -8.03
CA VAL A 370 -14.37 35.17 -8.64
C VAL A 370 -14.24 36.23 -7.56
N ARG A 371 -13.11 36.93 -7.58
CA ARG A 371 -12.82 38.09 -6.73
C ARG A 371 -12.69 39.35 -7.58
N ASP A 372 -13.40 40.40 -7.18
CA ASP A 372 -13.22 41.77 -7.68
C ASP A 372 -13.17 42.75 -6.49
N GLY A 373 -11.95 43.05 -6.05
CA GLY A 373 -11.69 43.84 -4.85
C GLY A 373 -12.11 43.09 -3.59
N GLU A 374 -13.15 43.58 -2.95
CA GLU A 374 -13.80 42.97 -1.79
C GLU A 374 -14.99 42.08 -2.16
N ARG A 375 -15.45 42.15 -3.42
CA ARG A 375 -16.59 41.36 -3.91
C ARG A 375 -16.16 39.94 -4.20
N LEU A 376 -16.94 38.97 -3.72
CA LEU A 376 -16.72 37.55 -3.94
C LEU A 376 -17.97 36.90 -4.52
N PHE A 377 -17.78 36.16 -5.61
CA PHE A 377 -18.84 35.46 -6.31
C PHE A 377 -18.47 33.99 -6.52
N GLN A 378 -19.49 33.13 -6.48
CA GLN A 378 -19.41 31.76 -6.94
C GLN A 378 -20.19 31.62 -8.25
N VAL A 379 -19.62 30.92 -9.22
CA VAL A 379 -20.25 30.68 -10.52
C VAL A 379 -20.30 29.18 -10.81
N TYR A 380 -21.50 28.67 -11.08
CA TYR A 380 -21.73 27.35 -11.63
C TYR A 380 -22.17 27.48 -13.09
N SER A 381 -21.71 26.58 -13.96
CA SER A 381 -22.25 26.46 -15.33
C SER A 381 -22.57 24.99 -15.62
N GLY A 382 -23.78 24.73 -16.10
CA GLY A 382 -24.24 23.37 -16.47
C GLY A 382 -23.62 22.80 -17.76
N VAL A 383 -22.86 23.59 -18.51
CA VAL A 383 -22.14 23.15 -19.72
C VAL A 383 -20.67 22.91 -19.39
N GLU A 384 -20.11 21.85 -19.99
CA GLU A 384 -18.72 21.40 -19.89
C GLU A 384 -17.74 22.47 -20.42
N SER A 385 -17.51 23.49 -19.61
CA SER A 385 -16.58 24.61 -19.81
C SER A 385 -15.46 24.65 -18.76
N HIS A 386 -15.73 24.06 -17.60
CA HIS A 386 -14.83 23.90 -16.45
C HIS A 386 -15.16 22.61 -15.65
N LEU A 387 -16.32 22.00 -15.91
CA LEU A 387 -16.74 20.72 -15.35
C LEU A 387 -15.76 19.62 -15.81
N GLY A 388 -15.19 18.88 -14.87
CA GLY A 388 -14.28 17.76 -15.16
C GLY A 388 -12.82 18.16 -15.43
N ALA A 389 -12.51 19.44 -15.62
CA ALA A 389 -11.15 19.90 -15.87
C ALA A 389 -10.22 19.63 -14.67
N HIS A 390 -9.00 19.19 -14.94
CA HIS A 390 -7.97 19.05 -13.90
C HIS A 390 -7.35 20.41 -13.52
N THR A 391 -7.30 21.34 -14.47
CA THR A 391 -6.78 22.72 -14.36
C THR A 391 -7.74 23.72 -15.02
N LEU A 392 -7.59 25.02 -14.74
CA LEU A 392 -8.44 26.08 -15.31
C LEU A 392 -8.06 26.42 -16.77
N PHE A 393 -6.79 26.26 -17.12
CA PHE A 393 -6.24 26.45 -18.46
C PHE A 393 -5.12 25.40 -18.68
N PRO A 394 -4.79 25.09 -19.95
CA PRO A 394 -3.99 23.90 -20.25
C PRO A 394 -2.56 24.01 -19.72
N THR A 395 -1.97 22.85 -19.41
CA THR A 395 -0.54 22.77 -19.08
C THR A 395 0.33 22.80 -20.35
N THR A 396 1.62 23.13 -20.21
CA THR A 396 2.55 23.17 -21.36
C THR A 396 2.68 21.83 -22.09
N ASP A 397 2.50 20.71 -21.38
CA ASP A 397 2.64 19.36 -21.95
C ASP A 397 1.28 18.68 -22.18
N GLU A 398 0.15 19.22 -21.71
CA GLU A 398 -1.19 18.60 -21.84
C GLU A 398 -1.61 18.42 -23.29
N GLN A 399 -1.46 19.45 -24.12
CA GLN A 399 -1.81 19.38 -25.55
C GLN A 399 -0.83 18.49 -26.33
N GLY A 400 0.46 18.52 -25.99
CA GLY A 400 1.50 17.71 -26.63
C GLY A 400 1.42 16.22 -26.28
N ASN A 401 1.05 15.90 -25.03
CA ASN A 401 0.90 14.53 -24.53
C ASN A 401 -0.18 13.74 -25.26
N ILE A 402 -1.19 14.42 -25.81
CA ILE A 402 -2.22 13.77 -26.62
C ILE A 402 -1.59 13.06 -27.82
N PHE A 403 -0.53 13.63 -28.40
CA PHE A 403 0.23 13.07 -29.53
C PHE A 403 1.37 12.14 -29.11
N ARG A 404 1.37 11.59 -27.88
CA ARG A 404 2.30 10.53 -27.45
C ARG A 404 1.61 9.17 -27.35
N GLY A 405 2.30 8.13 -27.80
CA GLY A 405 1.94 6.73 -27.65
C GLY A 405 2.17 6.21 -26.22
N ILE A 406 1.63 5.03 -25.91
CA ILE A 406 1.78 4.38 -24.59
C ILE A 406 3.26 4.02 -24.31
N ASP A 407 4.02 3.80 -25.37
CA ASP A 407 5.46 3.56 -25.38
C ASP A 407 6.32 4.83 -25.38
N GLY A 408 5.68 6.02 -25.37
CA GLY A 408 6.35 7.32 -25.44
C GLY A 408 6.72 7.78 -26.85
N SER A 409 6.36 7.01 -27.90
CA SER A 409 6.58 7.42 -29.30
C SER A 409 5.72 8.64 -29.67
N GLN A 410 6.24 9.52 -30.53
CA GLN A 410 5.49 10.69 -31.00
C GLN A 410 4.62 10.29 -32.19
N VAL A 411 3.31 10.52 -32.08
CA VAL A 411 2.34 10.35 -33.16
C VAL A 411 2.47 11.53 -34.11
N THR A 412 2.88 11.25 -35.33
CA THR A 412 3.08 12.23 -36.41
C THR A 412 1.90 12.25 -37.36
N PHE A 413 1.89 13.21 -38.30
CA PHE A 413 0.87 13.28 -39.35
C PHE A 413 0.80 12.00 -40.18
N ASN A 414 1.93 11.32 -40.41
CA ASN A 414 1.96 10.07 -41.19
C ASN A 414 1.42 8.86 -40.42
N ASP A 415 0.89 9.05 -39.21
CA ASP A 415 0.33 7.97 -38.42
C ASP A 415 -1.20 7.94 -38.52
N VAL A 416 -1.74 6.75 -38.68
CA VAL A 416 -3.18 6.50 -38.81
C VAL A 416 -3.97 6.89 -37.55
N SER A 417 -3.31 6.89 -36.38
CA SER A 417 -3.89 7.32 -35.10
C SER A 417 -3.95 8.85 -34.94
N TYR A 418 -3.31 9.62 -35.83
CA TYR A 418 -3.23 11.08 -35.76
C TYR A 418 -4.61 11.73 -35.71
N THR A 419 -5.57 11.27 -36.52
CA THR A 419 -6.92 11.86 -36.59
C THR A 419 -7.70 11.70 -35.29
N ASP A 420 -7.51 10.60 -34.57
CA ASP A 420 -8.17 10.38 -33.27
C ASP A 420 -7.55 11.29 -32.19
N LYS A 421 -6.21 11.42 -32.23
CA LYS A 421 -5.49 12.35 -31.34
C LYS A 421 -5.84 13.81 -31.64
N LEU A 422 -6.01 14.19 -32.91
CA LEU A 422 -6.45 15.52 -33.32
C LEU A 422 -7.85 15.82 -32.81
N LYS A 423 -8.80 14.88 -32.95
CA LYS A 423 -10.15 15.04 -32.37
C LYS A 423 -10.12 15.22 -30.85
N ALA A 424 -9.29 14.45 -30.15
CA ALA A 424 -9.10 14.61 -28.70
C ALA A 424 -8.51 15.99 -28.35
N HIS A 425 -7.50 16.46 -29.10
CA HIS A 425 -6.92 17.78 -28.97
C HIS A 425 -7.96 18.90 -29.21
N GLU A 426 -8.76 18.80 -30.28
CA GLU A 426 -9.85 19.76 -30.56
C GLU A 426 -10.88 19.83 -29.42
N MET A 427 -11.25 18.69 -28.83
CA MET A 427 -12.18 18.66 -27.69
C MET A 427 -11.60 19.36 -26.46
N VAL A 428 -10.33 19.11 -26.14
CA VAL A 428 -9.63 19.77 -25.02
C VAL A 428 -9.47 21.28 -25.28
N ALA A 429 -9.12 21.66 -26.51
CA ALA A 429 -9.05 23.07 -26.89
C ALA A 429 -10.42 23.76 -26.77
N LEU A 430 -11.48 23.13 -27.28
CA LEU A 430 -12.86 23.62 -27.20
C LEU A 430 -13.32 23.81 -25.75
N HIS A 431 -12.93 22.89 -24.85
CA HIS A 431 -13.21 23.00 -23.43
C HIS A 431 -12.66 24.32 -22.83
N TYR A 432 -11.38 24.62 -23.05
CA TYR A 432 -10.75 25.86 -22.55
C TYR A 432 -11.24 27.12 -23.29
N TYR A 433 -11.59 27.02 -24.57
CA TYR A 433 -12.27 28.12 -25.28
C TYR A 433 -13.65 28.44 -24.68
N ARG A 434 -14.43 27.42 -24.33
CA ARG A 434 -15.73 27.58 -23.67
C ARG A 434 -15.61 28.29 -22.32
N PHE A 435 -14.52 28.06 -21.57
CA PHE A 435 -14.22 28.82 -20.35
C PHE A 435 -14.03 30.32 -20.62
N LEU A 436 -13.25 30.70 -21.64
CA LEU A 436 -13.06 32.11 -22.00
C LEU A 436 -14.36 32.76 -22.47
N ILE A 437 -15.19 32.02 -23.23
CA ILE A 437 -16.51 32.48 -23.68
C ILE A 437 -17.45 32.72 -22.48
N LEU A 438 -17.42 31.81 -21.49
CA LEU A 438 -18.15 31.98 -20.23
C LEU A 438 -17.70 33.25 -19.51
N CYS A 439 -16.39 33.46 -19.34
CA CYS A 439 -15.85 34.68 -18.71
C CYS A 439 -16.27 35.95 -19.46
N CYS A 440 -16.16 35.95 -20.79
CA CYS A 440 -16.61 37.05 -21.64
C CYS A 440 -18.11 37.37 -21.42
N GLY A 441 -18.95 36.33 -21.39
CA GLY A 441 -20.38 36.47 -21.10
C GLY A 441 -20.66 37.02 -19.70
N LEU A 442 -19.94 36.56 -18.68
CA LEU A 442 -20.07 37.05 -17.29
C LEU A 442 -19.69 38.54 -17.19
N ASP A 443 -18.60 38.97 -17.84
CA ASP A 443 -18.20 40.37 -17.85
C ASP A 443 -19.22 41.25 -18.59
N HIS A 444 -19.66 40.81 -19.77
CA HIS A 444 -20.52 41.62 -20.62
C HIS A 444 -21.93 41.80 -20.07
N ARG A 445 -22.48 40.77 -19.43
CA ARG A 445 -23.85 40.78 -18.90
C ARG A 445 -23.91 41.30 -17.47
N LEU A 446 -22.98 40.88 -16.62
CA LEU A 446 -23.05 41.11 -15.17
C LEU A 446 -21.94 42.04 -14.65
N LYS A 447 -20.94 42.37 -15.47
CA LYS A 447 -19.75 43.12 -15.06
C LYS A 447 -19.08 42.55 -13.81
N LEU A 448 -19.02 41.22 -13.76
CA LEU A 448 -18.54 40.46 -12.60
C LEU A 448 -17.08 40.77 -12.22
N PHE A 449 -16.25 41.17 -13.18
CA PHE A 449 -14.84 41.48 -12.98
C PHE A 449 -14.56 42.99 -12.81
N GLY A 450 -15.58 43.84 -12.74
CA GLY A 450 -15.40 45.29 -12.67
C GLY A 450 -14.84 45.92 -13.95
N GLU A 451 -14.26 47.11 -13.83
CA GLU A 451 -13.63 47.82 -14.96
C GLU A 451 -12.12 47.56 -14.94
N PHE A 452 -11.57 46.86 -15.94
CA PHE A 452 -10.14 46.54 -16.00
C PHE A 452 -9.52 46.70 -17.40
N TYR A 453 -10.32 47.11 -18.39
CA TYR A 453 -9.91 47.29 -19.78
C TYR A 453 -10.67 48.47 -20.41
N ASP A 454 -10.15 49.00 -21.51
CA ASP A 454 -10.81 50.07 -22.26
C ASP A 454 -12.09 49.55 -22.94
N PRO A 455 -13.26 50.20 -22.78
CA PRO A 455 -14.50 49.80 -23.45
C PRO A 455 -14.40 49.53 -24.95
N GLN A 456 -13.44 50.14 -25.67
CA GLN A 456 -13.20 49.88 -27.10
C GLN A 456 -12.71 48.45 -27.38
N ASP A 457 -11.97 47.85 -26.43
CA ASP A 457 -11.37 46.53 -26.55
C ASP A 457 -12.35 45.39 -26.18
N ARG A 458 -13.60 45.71 -25.84
CA ARG A 458 -14.61 44.79 -25.29
C ARG A 458 -14.87 43.55 -26.15
N LEU A 459 -15.00 43.71 -27.47
CA LEU A 459 -15.28 42.59 -28.37
C LEU A 459 -14.06 41.66 -28.58
N SER A 460 -12.87 42.10 -28.17
CA SER A 460 -11.62 41.38 -28.35
C SER A 460 -11.27 40.48 -27.17
N PHE A 461 -12.17 40.28 -26.19
CA PHE A 461 -11.90 39.56 -24.94
C PHE A 461 -11.23 38.18 -25.13
N VAL A 462 -11.67 37.42 -26.15
CA VAL A 462 -11.15 36.06 -26.44
C VAL A 462 -9.85 36.09 -27.27
N SER A 463 -9.44 37.25 -27.79
CA SER A 463 -8.21 37.37 -28.57
C SER A 463 -6.96 37.33 -27.69
N MET A 464 -5.86 36.81 -28.25
CA MET A 464 -4.56 36.78 -27.56
C MET A 464 -4.06 38.18 -27.21
N ALA A 465 -4.21 39.16 -28.10
CA ALA A 465 -3.77 40.54 -27.88
C ALA A 465 -4.47 41.20 -26.67
N PHE A 466 -5.76 40.91 -26.47
CA PHE A 466 -6.48 41.37 -25.28
C PHE A 466 -5.94 40.70 -24.02
N GLN A 467 -5.75 39.39 -24.07
CA GLN A 467 -5.28 38.59 -22.93
C GLN A 467 -3.87 39.00 -22.49
N GLU A 468 -2.95 39.24 -23.41
CA GLU A 468 -1.58 39.70 -23.09
C GLU A 468 -1.55 41.08 -22.44
N LYS A 469 -2.53 41.95 -22.77
CA LYS A 469 -2.60 43.33 -22.27
C LYS A 469 -3.31 43.45 -20.93
N TYR A 470 -4.42 42.74 -20.74
CA TYR A 470 -5.33 42.94 -19.61
C TYR A 470 -5.46 41.73 -18.66
N CYS A 471 -4.90 40.57 -19.03
CA CYS A 471 -4.97 39.36 -18.22
C CYS A 471 -3.58 38.91 -17.72
N ARG A 472 -3.55 38.16 -16.62
CA ARG A 472 -2.36 37.48 -16.10
C ARG A 472 -2.67 36.02 -15.82
N PHE A 473 -1.83 35.12 -16.30
CA PHE A 473 -1.97 33.68 -16.09
C PHE A 473 -0.89 33.19 -15.13
N ILE A 474 -1.31 32.56 -14.03
CA ILE A 474 -0.40 31.99 -13.01
C ILE A 474 -0.37 30.48 -13.18
N TYR A 475 0.77 29.94 -13.60
CA TYR A 475 1.00 28.51 -13.87
C TYR A 475 1.43 27.76 -12.59
N ASP A 476 0.63 27.83 -11.52
CA ASP A 476 0.94 27.21 -10.23
C ASP A 476 0.74 25.69 -10.18
N HIS A 477 0.19 25.10 -11.23
CA HIS A 477 0.16 23.65 -11.39
C HIS A 477 1.47 23.14 -12.01
N ASP A 478 1.96 23.77 -13.09
CA ASP A 478 3.16 23.34 -13.82
C ASP A 478 4.47 23.91 -13.25
N GLY A 479 4.39 25.05 -12.54
CA GLY A 479 5.56 25.79 -12.06
C GLY A 479 6.18 26.74 -13.11
N THR A 480 5.66 26.77 -14.34
CA THR A 480 6.21 27.57 -15.44
C THR A 480 6.19 29.07 -15.13
N GLY A 481 7.34 29.74 -15.19
CA GLY A 481 7.43 31.18 -14.97
C GLY A 481 7.23 31.62 -13.51
N LEU A 482 7.07 30.68 -12.57
CA LEU A 482 7.12 30.96 -11.14
C LEU A 482 8.57 30.96 -10.65
N LEU A 483 8.84 31.78 -9.63
CA LEU A 483 10.10 31.68 -8.91
C LEU A 483 10.16 30.32 -8.23
N ASP A 484 11.30 29.65 -8.33
CA ASP A 484 11.56 28.43 -7.57
C ASP A 484 11.27 28.70 -6.09
N ASP A 485 10.46 27.84 -5.46
CA ASP A 485 10.35 27.82 -4.01
C ASP A 485 11.62 27.17 -3.44
N PRO A 486 12.54 27.96 -2.84
CA PRO A 486 13.80 27.43 -2.34
C PRO A 486 13.58 26.48 -1.16
N ASP A 487 12.50 26.65 -0.40
CA ASP A 487 12.17 25.81 0.74
C ASP A 487 11.58 24.47 0.29
N ALA A 488 10.77 24.44 -0.78
CA ALA A 488 10.20 23.19 -1.31
C ALA A 488 11.26 22.21 -1.84
N LYS A 489 12.43 22.68 -2.29
CA LYS A 489 13.55 21.82 -2.75
C LYS A 489 14.42 21.32 -1.59
N VAL A 490 14.41 22.02 -0.45
CA VAL A 490 15.27 21.71 0.71
C VAL A 490 14.51 20.94 1.79
N ARG A 491 13.21 21.20 1.95
CA ARG A 491 12.38 20.59 2.99
C ARG A 491 11.86 19.23 2.53
N PRO A 492 11.95 18.20 3.39
CA PRO A 492 11.47 16.86 3.07
C PRO A 492 9.94 16.81 2.98
N SER A 493 9.42 15.72 2.42
CA SER A 493 7.99 15.43 2.46
C SER A 493 7.48 15.32 3.90
N ILE A 494 6.16 15.44 4.11
CA ILE A 494 5.57 15.36 5.45
C ILE A 494 5.87 14.03 6.15
N GLU A 495 5.83 12.92 5.41
CA GLU A 495 6.12 11.58 5.92
C GLU A 495 7.59 11.43 6.32
N GLU A 496 8.50 11.93 5.47
CA GLU A 496 9.93 11.96 5.77
C GLU A 496 10.23 12.87 6.97
N TYR A 497 9.57 14.02 7.07
CA TYR A 497 9.70 14.94 8.21
C TYR A 497 9.25 14.27 9.51
N ILE A 498 8.07 13.64 9.53
CA ILE A 498 7.57 12.90 10.70
C ILE A 498 8.52 11.76 11.06
N THR A 499 9.01 11.02 10.06
CA THR A 499 9.97 9.91 10.26
C THR A 499 11.29 10.41 10.83
N GLN A 500 11.78 11.55 10.33
CA GLN A 500 12.98 12.20 10.83
C GLN A 500 12.77 12.70 12.26
N ALA A 501 11.67 13.39 12.56
CA ALA A 501 11.32 13.84 13.90
C ALA A 501 11.22 12.65 14.88
N ASN A 502 10.49 11.60 14.49
CA ASN A 502 10.33 10.39 15.28
C ASN A 502 11.60 9.55 15.40
N SER A 503 12.57 9.69 14.48
CA SER A 503 13.88 9.08 14.66
C SER A 503 14.60 9.62 15.89
N HIS A 504 14.29 10.84 16.32
CA HIS A 504 14.81 11.43 17.56
C HIS A 504 14.08 10.95 18.82
N LEU A 505 13.07 10.06 18.69
CA LEU A 505 12.39 9.47 19.83
C LEU A 505 13.37 8.72 20.74
N ARG A 506 13.36 9.09 22.01
CA ARG A 506 14.22 8.53 23.07
C ARG A 506 13.50 8.52 24.41
N SER A 507 13.98 7.72 25.37
CA SER A 507 13.52 7.83 26.76
C SER A 507 13.69 9.26 27.29
N GLY A 508 12.74 9.77 28.06
CA GLY A 508 12.66 11.15 28.49
C GLY A 508 12.17 12.15 27.43
N SER A 509 11.97 11.74 26.17
CA SER A 509 11.40 12.65 25.16
C SER A 509 9.96 12.98 25.48
N ARG A 510 9.56 14.19 25.12
CA ARG A 510 8.16 14.58 25.07
C ARG A 510 7.59 14.12 23.73
N VAL A 511 6.56 13.31 23.82
CA VAL A 511 5.91 12.71 22.65
C VAL A 511 4.44 13.07 22.72
N PHE A 512 3.92 13.57 21.62
CA PHE A 512 2.48 13.62 21.44
C PHE A 512 2.01 12.30 20.86
N CYS A 513 0.99 11.66 21.42
CA CYS A 513 0.40 10.48 20.79
C CYS A 513 -1.12 10.56 20.71
N GLU A 514 -1.63 9.98 19.63
CA GLU A 514 -3.04 9.66 19.42
C GLU A 514 -3.29 8.25 19.95
N TRP A 515 -3.94 8.14 21.11
CA TRP A 515 -3.90 6.91 21.92
C TRP A 515 -4.53 5.72 21.20
N ARG A 516 -5.66 5.92 20.52
CA ARG A 516 -6.34 4.87 19.75
C ARG A 516 -5.47 4.34 18.62
N ALA A 517 -4.73 5.23 17.95
CA ALA A 517 -3.88 4.85 16.83
C ALA A 517 -2.63 4.10 17.28
N VAL A 518 -1.98 4.52 18.38
CA VAL A 518 -0.76 3.83 18.86
C VAL A 518 -1.05 2.52 19.58
N CYS A 519 -2.27 2.28 20.06
CA CYS A 519 -2.64 1.09 20.81
C CYS A 519 -3.13 -0.04 19.90
N THR A 520 -2.27 -1.02 19.69
CA THR A 520 -2.56 -2.27 18.95
C THR A 520 -2.27 -3.48 19.84
N PRO A 521 -2.64 -4.71 19.43
CA PRO A 521 -2.26 -5.92 20.18
C PRO A 521 -0.76 -6.06 20.41
N ASN A 522 0.08 -5.54 19.51
CA ASN A 522 1.54 -5.63 19.61
C ASN A 522 2.15 -4.53 20.48
N THR A 523 1.58 -3.33 20.48
CA THR A 523 2.11 -2.18 21.23
C THR A 523 1.54 -2.11 22.64
N ALA A 524 0.28 -2.50 22.84
CA ALA A 524 -0.45 -2.35 24.09
C ALA A 524 -1.28 -3.61 24.47
N PRO A 525 -0.64 -4.79 24.62
CA PRO A 525 -1.34 -6.06 24.89
C PRO A 525 -2.10 -6.10 26.23
N GLY A 526 -1.83 -5.13 27.12
CA GLY A 526 -2.54 -4.97 28.39
C GLY A 526 -3.95 -4.37 28.24
N VAL A 527 -4.20 -3.65 27.15
CA VAL A 527 -5.49 -2.98 26.90
C VAL A 527 -6.14 -3.40 25.58
N VAL A 528 -5.39 -3.92 24.61
CA VAL A 528 -5.92 -4.40 23.33
C VAL A 528 -5.77 -5.91 23.21
N LYS A 529 -6.81 -6.59 22.71
CA LYS A 529 -6.83 -8.04 22.48
C LYS A 529 -7.24 -8.36 21.05
N VAL A 530 -6.67 -9.44 20.51
CA VAL A 530 -7.02 -9.96 19.18
C VAL A 530 -8.39 -10.62 19.26
N ASP A 531 -9.26 -10.32 18.29
CA ASP A 531 -10.51 -11.03 18.10
C ASP A 531 -10.25 -12.31 17.28
N THR A 532 -10.49 -13.47 17.89
CA THR A 532 -10.29 -14.78 17.25
C THR A 532 -11.50 -15.25 16.44
N GLY A 533 -12.60 -14.48 16.40
CA GLY A 533 -13.89 -14.90 15.86
C GLY A 533 -14.16 -14.58 14.39
N THR A 534 -13.35 -13.74 13.73
CA THR A 534 -13.60 -13.27 12.35
C THR A 534 -12.36 -13.41 11.46
N SER A 535 -12.55 -13.66 10.16
CA SER A 535 -11.47 -13.93 9.19
C SER A 535 -10.68 -12.69 8.75
N TYR A 536 -10.98 -11.53 9.32
CA TYR A 536 -10.23 -10.28 9.16
C TYR A 536 -9.52 -9.97 10.46
N ARG A 537 -8.31 -9.38 10.41
CA ARG A 537 -7.51 -8.98 11.57
C ARG A 537 -8.23 -7.92 12.41
N SER A 538 -9.24 -8.34 13.18
CA SER A 538 -9.99 -7.50 14.10
C SER A 538 -9.38 -7.58 15.49
N TYR A 539 -9.28 -6.44 16.17
CA TYR A 539 -8.90 -6.37 17.58
C TYR A 539 -9.88 -5.47 18.32
N TYR A 540 -10.03 -5.68 19.63
CA TYR A 540 -10.93 -4.90 20.47
C TYR A 540 -10.20 -4.33 21.69
N PHE A 541 -10.69 -3.18 22.15
CA PHE A 541 -10.20 -2.51 23.35
C PHE A 541 -10.90 -3.07 24.59
N THR A 542 -10.11 -3.41 25.61
CA THR A 542 -10.60 -3.93 26.90
C THR A 542 -10.72 -2.85 27.99
N ALA A 543 -10.33 -1.63 27.65
CA ALA A 543 -10.41 -0.41 28.45
C ALA A 543 -10.55 0.78 27.49
N ASP A 544 -11.27 1.81 27.92
CA ASP A 544 -11.41 3.07 27.17
C ASP A 544 -10.32 4.06 27.58
N PHE A 545 -10.04 5.03 26.71
CA PHE A 545 -9.10 6.11 27.01
C PHE A 545 -9.81 7.25 27.75
N ILE A 546 -9.09 7.95 28.63
CA ILE A 546 -9.64 9.12 29.35
C ILE A 546 -9.81 10.30 28.37
N ASN A 547 -8.80 10.53 27.55
CA ASN A 547 -8.81 11.44 26.39
C ASN A 547 -8.46 10.61 25.15
N ASP A 548 -8.71 11.09 23.93
CA ASP A 548 -8.31 10.37 22.71
C ASP A 548 -6.84 10.62 22.30
N GLU A 549 -6.23 11.70 22.80
CA GLU A 549 -4.87 12.11 22.49
C GLU A 549 -4.21 12.85 23.67
N GLY A 550 -2.89 13.01 23.63
CA GLY A 550 -2.18 13.85 24.62
C GLY A 550 -0.66 13.74 24.59
N MET A 551 -0.02 14.51 25.47
CA MET A 551 1.43 14.49 25.66
C MET A 551 1.81 13.44 26.69
N ALA A 552 2.83 12.64 26.38
CA ALA A 552 3.44 11.67 27.28
C ALA A 552 4.96 11.79 27.26
N VAL A 553 5.59 11.29 28.32
CA VAL A 553 7.04 11.17 28.40
C VAL A 553 7.43 9.73 28.10
N ALA A 554 8.24 9.54 27.06
CA ALA A 554 8.75 8.23 26.70
C ALA A 554 9.71 7.68 27.78
N PHE A 555 9.77 6.37 27.99
CA PHE A 555 10.73 5.72 28.89
C PHE A 555 11.17 4.37 28.34
N THR A 556 12.38 3.92 28.69
CA THR A 556 12.86 2.60 28.26
C THR A 556 12.42 1.50 29.22
N ARG A 557 11.89 0.41 28.67
CA ARG A 557 11.60 -0.83 29.38
C ARG A 557 11.86 -2.02 28.46
N ASN A 558 12.61 -3.03 28.94
CA ASN A 558 12.93 -4.24 28.16
C ASN A 558 13.53 -3.93 26.77
N ASN A 559 14.43 -2.94 26.66
CA ASN A 559 15.00 -2.44 25.40
C ASN A 559 13.99 -1.84 24.39
N GLU A 560 12.76 -1.57 24.82
CA GLU A 560 11.75 -0.86 24.05
C GLU A 560 11.49 0.53 24.64
N ILE A 561 11.10 1.48 23.80
CA ILE A 561 10.64 2.80 24.21
C ILE A 561 9.12 2.73 24.36
N CYS A 562 8.64 2.95 25.58
CA CYS A 562 7.24 2.93 25.95
C CYS A 562 6.74 4.31 26.41
N VAL A 563 5.43 4.51 26.37
CA VAL A 563 4.73 5.62 27.04
C VAL A 563 3.64 5.08 27.97
N GLU A 564 3.27 5.87 28.97
CA GLU A 564 2.12 5.59 29.84
C GLU A 564 0.90 6.35 29.35
N VAL A 565 -0.20 5.63 29.13
CA VAL A 565 -1.45 6.14 28.60
C VAL A 565 -2.55 6.00 29.66
N PRO A 566 -3.22 7.08 30.05
CA PRO A 566 -4.30 7.03 31.02
C PRO A 566 -5.55 6.38 30.43
N VAL A 567 -5.97 5.26 31.01
CA VAL A 567 -7.15 4.49 30.59
C VAL A 567 -8.12 4.29 31.74
N LYS A 568 -9.40 4.12 31.40
CA LYS A 568 -10.50 3.80 32.31
C LYS A 568 -11.10 2.44 31.92
N LYS A 569 -11.39 1.62 32.91
CA LYS A 569 -12.00 0.30 32.71
C LYS A 569 -13.18 0.10 33.64
N ASP A 570 -14.32 -0.26 33.07
CA ASP A 570 -15.50 -0.64 33.83
C ASP A 570 -15.26 -1.96 34.57
N ILE A 571 -15.50 -1.95 35.88
CA ILE A 571 -15.44 -3.16 36.70
C ILE A 571 -16.87 -3.66 36.89
N TYR A 572 -17.20 -4.76 36.22
CA TYR A 572 -18.44 -5.48 36.50
C TYR A 572 -18.31 -6.26 37.83
N ARG A 573 -18.94 -5.78 38.90
CA ARG A 573 -19.18 -6.55 40.12
C ARG A 573 -20.66 -6.87 40.24
N ARG A 574 -21.00 -8.14 40.47
CA ARG A 574 -22.40 -8.62 40.66
C ARG A 574 -23.19 -7.90 41.77
N THR A 575 -22.53 -7.10 42.62
CA THR A 575 -23.10 -6.55 43.86
C THR A 575 -23.17 -5.02 43.94
N ARG A 576 -22.63 -4.25 42.97
CA ARG A 576 -22.75 -2.78 42.92
C ARG A 576 -22.72 -2.24 41.49
N ALA A 577 -23.38 -1.11 41.26
CA ALA A 577 -23.34 -0.38 39.99
C ALA A 577 -21.91 0.08 39.64
N ASN A 578 -21.53 -0.14 38.38
CA ASN A 578 -20.26 0.19 37.70
C ASN A 578 -19.28 1.13 38.44
N ASP A 579 -18.31 0.55 39.14
CA ASP A 579 -17.10 1.27 39.56
C ASP A 579 -16.14 1.37 38.35
N VAL A 580 -15.69 2.60 38.04
CA VAL A 580 -14.70 2.87 36.99
C VAL A 580 -13.32 2.85 37.61
N ARG A 581 -12.41 2.02 37.09
CA ARG A 581 -11.00 2.03 37.50
C ARG A 581 -10.14 2.74 36.48
N GLU A 582 -9.48 3.80 36.92
CA GLU A 582 -8.47 4.50 36.14
C GLU A 582 -7.07 3.93 36.44
N PHE A 583 -6.26 3.75 35.40
CA PHE A 583 -4.87 3.34 35.51
C PHE A 583 -4.07 3.72 34.26
N ASN A 584 -2.74 3.71 34.38
CA ASN A 584 -1.85 3.96 33.23
C ASN A 584 -1.53 2.64 32.52
N ALA A 585 -2.00 2.49 31.28
CA ALA A 585 -1.60 1.43 30.37
C ALA A 585 -0.24 1.74 29.76
N LYS A 586 0.54 0.69 29.49
CA LYS A 586 1.88 0.84 28.90
C LYS A 586 1.81 0.51 27.41
N VAL A 587 2.32 1.41 26.59
CA VAL A 587 2.29 1.30 25.13
C VAL A 587 3.70 1.38 24.59
N SER A 588 4.15 0.36 23.85
CA SER A 588 5.45 0.32 23.19
C SER A 588 5.40 1.06 21.86
N LEU A 589 6.12 2.19 21.77
CA LEU A 589 6.27 2.96 20.54
C LEU A 589 7.30 2.33 19.59
N THR A 590 8.24 1.54 20.11
CA THR A 590 9.24 0.84 19.28
C THR A 590 8.62 -0.25 18.41
N ASN A 591 7.57 -0.90 18.92
CA ASN A 591 6.83 -1.94 18.19
C ASN A 591 5.69 -1.37 17.34
N PHE A 592 5.49 -0.05 17.37
CA PHE A 592 4.51 0.59 16.52
C PHE A 592 4.99 0.57 15.07
N GLN A 593 4.19 -0.06 14.22
CA GLN A 593 4.33 0.02 12.77
C GLN A 593 3.06 0.65 12.25
N ARG A 594 3.22 1.69 11.44
CA ARG A 594 2.09 2.28 10.72
C ARG A 594 1.67 1.25 9.67
N ASP A 595 0.43 0.79 9.74
CA ASP A 595 -0.10 -0.11 8.74
C ASP A 595 -0.23 0.67 7.42
N PRO A 596 0.37 0.20 6.31
CA PRO A 596 0.21 0.85 5.00
C PRO A 596 -1.24 0.83 4.48
N TRP A 597 -2.09 -0.04 5.04
CA TRP A 597 -3.45 -0.31 4.56
C TRP A 597 -4.55 0.19 5.51
N ASP A 598 -4.20 0.62 6.72
CA ASP A 598 -5.14 1.27 7.64
C ASP A 598 -5.28 2.73 7.24
N ASP A 599 -6.52 3.19 7.08
CA ASP A 599 -6.85 4.43 6.39
C ASP A 599 -6.07 5.62 6.97
N ALA A 600 -5.65 6.51 6.08
CA ALA A 600 -4.57 7.50 6.22
C ALA A 600 -4.81 8.66 7.21
N CYS A 601 -5.51 8.39 8.32
CA CYS A 601 -6.06 9.37 9.27
C CYS A 601 -5.36 9.39 10.64
N SER A 602 -4.12 8.88 10.79
CA SER A 602 -3.33 9.07 12.05
C SER A 602 -1.81 9.18 11.85
N VAL A 603 -1.06 10.01 12.61
CA VAL A 603 0.42 9.98 12.74
C VAL A 603 0.81 8.91 13.73
N GLY A 604 -0.10 8.53 14.63
CA GLY A 604 0.18 7.71 15.79
C GLY A 604 0.90 8.54 16.86
N PHE A 605 2.15 8.93 16.62
CA PHE A 605 2.91 9.77 17.57
C PHE A 605 3.92 10.70 16.90
N LEU A 606 4.21 11.84 17.53
CA LEU A 606 5.22 12.80 17.10
C LEU A 606 6.16 13.18 18.26
N CYS A 607 7.47 13.02 18.05
CA CYS A 607 8.49 13.48 19.00
C CYS A 607 8.62 15.01 18.95
N LEU A 608 8.18 15.69 20.01
CA LEU A 608 8.13 17.16 20.05
C LEU A 608 9.50 17.82 20.21
N ASP A 609 10.49 17.08 20.72
CA ASP A 609 11.83 17.65 20.99
C ASP A 609 12.66 17.88 19.71
N ALA A 610 12.21 17.36 18.57
CA ALA A 610 12.84 17.56 17.25
C ALA A 610 12.00 18.45 16.32
N VAL A 611 10.88 18.97 16.80
CA VAL A 611 9.88 19.70 16.01
C VAL A 611 9.85 21.16 16.44
N LYS A 612 9.81 22.08 15.48
CA LYS A 612 9.66 23.52 15.72
C LYS A 612 8.28 23.99 15.27
N ALA A 613 7.75 25.02 15.94
CA ALA A 613 6.46 25.60 15.57
C ALA A 613 6.46 26.12 14.11
N ASP A 614 7.54 26.78 13.69
CA ASP A 614 7.66 27.32 12.32
C ASP A 614 7.65 26.23 11.25
N ASP A 615 8.20 25.05 11.54
CA ASP A 615 8.19 23.92 10.62
C ASP A 615 6.77 23.37 10.46
N LEU A 616 6.01 23.27 11.56
CA LEU A 616 4.60 22.85 11.53
C LEU A 616 3.74 23.83 10.72
N ASP A 617 3.92 25.13 10.93
CA ASP A 617 3.20 26.18 10.20
C ASP A 617 3.49 26.12 8.69
N TYR A 618 4.74 25.88 8.29
CA TYR A 618 5.08 25.65 6.89
C TYR A 618 4.25 24.49 6.28
N TYR A 619 4.20 23.32 6.94
CA TYR A 619 3.45 22.17 6.43
C TYR A 619 1.93 22.37 6.44
N ILE A 620 1.39 23.20 7.33
CA ILE A 620 -0.02 23.61 7.32
C ILE A 620 -0.31 24.44 6.07
N HIS A 621 0.54 25.42 5.76
CA HIS A 621 0.32 26.35 4.65
C HIS A 621 0.81 25.82 3.29
N SER A 622 1.68 24.83 3.25
CA SER A 622 2.20 24.23 2.01
C SER A 622 1.14 23.41 1.27
N ARG A 623 0.66 23.90 0.13
CA ARG A 623 -0.33 23.20 -0.72
C ARG A 623 0.16 21.85 -1.23
N SER A 624 1.45 21.71 -1.52
CA SER A 624 2.02 20.45 -2.01
C SER A 624 1.97 19.34 -0.96
N SER A 625 1.95 19.71 0.32
CA SER A 625 1.92 18.80 1.46
C SER A 625 0.51 18.37 1.88
N ARG A 626 -0.56 19.05 1.41
CA ARG A 626 -1.98 18.83 1.83
C ARG A 626 -2.63 17.55 1.34
N LYS A 627 -1.86 16.57 0.89
CA LYS A 627 -2.38 15.20 0.70
C LYS A 627 -2.74 14.64 2.07
N ASN A 628 -3.95 14.11 2.22
CA ASN A 628 -4.47 13.61 3.51
C ASN A 628 -4.40 14.64 4.65
N PHE A 629 -4.66 15.92 4.34
CA PHE A 629 -4.51 17.04 5.26
C PHE A 629 -5.33 16.94 6.55
N MET A 630 -6.50 16.28 6.50
CA MET A 630 -7.45 16.18 7.61
C MET A 630 -6.77 15.63 8.87
N TYR A 631 -5.85 14.73 8.62
CA TYR A 631 -5.08 14.05 9.61
C TYR A 631 -4.11 14.99 10.35
N TYR A 632 -3.17 15.60 9.62
CA TYR A 632 -2.04 16.28 10.25
C TYR A 632 -2.30 17.77 10.54
N ILE A 633 -3.16 18.46 9.78
CA ILE A 633 -3.34 19.92 9.93
C ILE A 633 -3.90 20.25 11.30
N LYS A 634 -4.97 19.54 11.72
CA LYS A 634 -5.59 19.76 13.04
C LYS A 634 -4.57 19.54 14.16
N LEU A 635 -3.82 18.44 14.08
CA LEU A 635 -2.77 18.13 15.03
C LEU A 635 -1.70 19.24 15.05
N PHE A 636 -1.21 19.65 13.89
CA PHE A 636 -0.10 20.59 13.75
C PHE A 636 -0.49 21.98 14.25
N LYS A 637 -1.72 22.44 14.03
CA LYS A 637 -2.22 23.70 14.62
C LYS A 637 -2.15 23.65 16.14
N ARG A 638 -2.66 22.56 16.73
CA ARG A 638 -2.67 22.36 18.17
C ARG A 638 -1.25 22.32 18.73
N LEU A 639 -0.36 21.55 18.10
CA LEU A 639 1.04 21.43 18.52
C LEU A 639 1.82 22.73 18.32
N SER A 640 1.61 23.45 17.22
CA SER A 640 2.23 24.76 16.96
C SER A 640 1.85 25.76 18.07
N ALA A 641 0.58 25.80 18.48
CA ALA A 641 0.13 26.65 19.59
C ALA A 641 0.78 26.28 20.93
N VAL A 642 0.90 24.97 21.23
CA VAL A 642 1.57 24.49 22.45
C VAL A 642 3.07 24.84 22.44
N LEU A 643 3.77 24.56 21.34
CA LEU A 643 5.20 24.84 21.20
C LEU A 643 5.49 26.34 21.31
N ARG A 644 4.67 27.21 20.71
CA ARG A 644 4.81 28.67 20.85
C ARG A 644 4.60 29.16 22.27
N ALA A 645 3.61 28.63 22.96
CA ALA A 645 3.36 28.98 24.35
C ALA A 645 4.56 28.58 25.25
N GLU A 646 5.14 27.40 25.01
CA GLU A 646 6.37 26.97 25.68
C GLU A 646 7.57 27.85 25.33
N GLU A 647 7.78 28.16 24.05
CA GLU A 647 8.88 29.01 23.59
C GLU A 647 8.85 30.40 24.24
N GLU A 648 7.66 31.02 24.37
CA GLU A 648 7.52 32.32 25.02
C GLU A 648 7.78 32.23 26.54
N GLN A 649 7.33 31.16 27.21
CA GLN A 649 7.64 30.91 28.62
C GLN A 649 9.13 30.66 28.85
N GLU A 650 9.81 30.02 27.90
CA GLU A 650 11.22 29.63 28.00
C GLU A 650 12.21 30.69 27.55
N LYS A 651 11.75 31.68 26.80
CA LYS A 651 12.52 32.81 26.29
C LYS A 651 13.45 33.47 27.32
N PRO A 652 13.02 33.84 28.55
CA PRO A 652 13.92 34.45 29.53
C PRO A 652 15.06 33.51 29.96
N TYR A 653 14.75 32.22 30.12
CA TYR A 653 15.70 31.18 30.51
C TYR A 653 16.72 30.90 29.42
N ARG A 654 16.27 30.81 28.17
CA ARG A 654 17.12 30.65 26.98
C ARG A 654 18.03 31.87 26.78
N GLN A 655 17.52 33.08 26.98
CA GLN A 655 18.34 34.30 26.93
C GLN A 655 19.42 34.32 28.01
N LYS A 656 19.15 33.81 29.22
CA LYS A 656 20.15 33.66 30.28
C LYS A 656 21.29 32.70 29.88
N LEU A 657 20.96 31.58 29.22
CA LEU A 657 21.96 30.64 28.69
C LEU A 657 22.78 31.28 27.55
N ILE A 658 22.13 31.98 26.62
CA ILE A 658 22.83 32.71 25.54
C ILE A 658 23.77 33.77 26.13
N ARG A 659 23.33 34.50 27.15
CA ARG A 659 24.17 35.49 27.84
C ARG A 659 25.38 34.85 28.50
N ALA A 660 25.23 33.69 29.12
CA ALA A 660 26.36 32.95 29.67
C ALA A 660 27.39 32.54 28.59
N LEU A 661 26.95 32.17 27.38
CA LEU A 661 27.85 31.93 26.23
C LEU A 661 28.56 33.21 25.78
N VAL A 662 27.84 34.34 25.75
CA VAL A 662 28.42 35.65 25.41
C VAL A 662 29.49 36.05 26.42
N ASP A 663 29.17 35.97 27.71
CA ASP A 663 30.06 36.34 28.81
C ASP A 663 31.29 35.43 28.88
N GLY A 664 31.12 34.13 28.57
CA GLY A 664 32.21 33.16 28.46
C GLY A 664 33.01 33.25 27.16
N ASN A 665 32.60 34.08 26.20
CA ASN A 665 33.12 34.14 24.83
C ASN A 665 33.15 32.77 24.12
N ILE A 666 32.09 31.97 24.33
CA ILE A 666 31.94 30.61 23.80
C ILE A 666 31.01 30.63 22.57
N GLY A 667 31.47 30.04 21.46
CA GLY A 667 30.72 29.95 20.20
C GLY A 667 30.56 31.28 19.45
N THR A 668 30.18 31.20 18.17
CA THR A 668 29.90 32.37 17.31
C THR A 668 28.47 32.88 17.51
N LYS A 669 28.19 34.13 17.10
CA LYS A 669 26.86 34.74 17.23
C LYS A 669 25.75 33.89 16.59
N THR A 670 26.06 33.18 15.50
CA THR A 670 25.13 32.31 14.77
C THR A 670 24.93 30.94 15.42
N ASN A 671 25.96 30.37 16.07
CA ASN A 671 25.91 29.00 16.63
C ASN A 671 25.36 28.94 18.07
N ARG A 672 25.37 30.05 18.81
CA ARG A 672 24.94 30.08 20.22
C ARG A 672 23.52 29.57 20.46
N ALA A 673 22.59 29.85 19.54
CA ALA A 673 21.21 29.35 19.64
C ALA A 673 21.16 27.83 19.51
N GLU A 674 21.88 27.27 18.53
CA GLU A 674 21.92 25.83 18.29
C GLU A 674 22.58 25.06 19.45
N ILE A 675 23.63 25.62 20.05
CA ILE A 675 24.28 25.05 21.24
C ILE A 675 23.29 24.96 22.40
N VAL A 676 22.50 26.03 22.63
CA VAL A 676 21.47 26.06 23.67
C VAL A 676 20.39 25.03 23.37
N ASP A 677 19.90 24.93 22.14
CA ASP A 677 18.90 23.93 21.74
C ASP A 677 19.38 22.51 22.03
N LYS A 678 20.58 22.14 21.56
CA LYS A 678 21.18 20.81 21.82
C LYS A 678 21.32 20.52 23.31
N THR A 679 21.77 21.50 24.08
CA THR A 679 21.92 21.37 25.54
C THR A 679 20.58 21.14 26.23
N VAL A 680 19.57 21.96 25.94
CA VAL A 680 18.23 21.87 26.55
C VAL A 680 17.59 20.52 26.23
N ILE A 681 17.70 20.08 24.98
CA ILE A 681 17.21 18.78 24.50
C ILE A 681 17.85 17.62 25.28
N THR A 682 19.19 17.60 25.40
CA THR A 682 19.89 16.54 26.15
C THR A 682 19.58 16.59 27.65
N TRP A 683 19.46 17.78 28.22
CA TRP A 683 19.08 17.94 29.63
C TRP A 683 17.66 17.44 29.91
N ARG A 684 16.68 17.78 29.07
CA ARG A 684 15.30 17.29 29.22
C ARG A 684 15.20 15.78 29.12
N ALA A 685 15.99 15.15 28.25
CA ALA A 685 16.02 13.69 28.14
C ALA A 685 16.46 13.01 29.45
N ASP A 686 17.42 13.59 30.18
CA ASP A 686 17.83 13.11 31.52
C ASP A 686 16.75 13.33 32.57
N LYS A 687 16.09 14.49 32.50
CA LYS A 687 15.12 14.96 33.49
C LYS A 687 13.67 14.63 33.14
N LYS A 688 13.44 13.69 32.22
CA LYS A 688 12.10 13.19 31.85
C LYS A 688 11.14 14.31 31.42
N GLY A 689 11.64 15.27 30.64
CA GLY A 689 10.82 16.34 30.06
C GLY A 689 10.46 17.48 31.03
N GLN A 690 11.15 17.61 32.16
CA GLN A 690 10.95 18.73 33.11
C GLN A 690 11.11 20.12 32.44
N PRO A 691 10.40 21.15 32.94
CA PRO A 691 10.51 22.51 32.42
C PRO A 691 11.90 23.10 32.65
N LEU A 692 12.37 23.95 31.74
CA LEU A 692 13.73 24.51 31.80
C LEU A 692 14.00 25.35 33.06
N SER A 693 12.95 25.91 33.67
CA SER A 693 13.04 26.64 34.94
C SER A 693 13.71 25.81 36.05
N GLU A 694 13.33 24.54 36.20
CA GLU A 694 13.91 23.64 37.22
C GLU A 694 15.41 23.40 37.02
N GLY A 695 15.89 23.48 35.76
CA GLY A 695 17.30 23.35 35.42
C GLY A 695 18.12 24.59 35.80
N ILE A 696 17.51 25.78 35.76
CA ILE A 696 18.18 27.06 35.98
C ILE A 696 18.12 27.49 37.45
N ASP A 697 17.03 27.17 38.15
CA ASP A 697 16.84 27.58 39.55
C ASP A 697 17.69 26.73 40.51
N ASN A 698 18.07 25.51 40.11
CA ASN A 698 18.95 24.64 40.88
C ASN A 698 20.42 24.85 40.50
N GLU A 699 21.26 25.26 41.45
CA GLU A 699 22.69 25.55 41.23
C GLU A 699 23.47 24.36 40.64
N LYS A 700 23.16 23.13 41.07
CA LYS A 700 23.84 21.92 40.56
C LYS A 700 23.48 21.65 39.11
N SER A 701 22.19 21.77 38.77
CA SER A 701 21.69 21.61 37.40
C SER A 701 22.20 22.72 36.49
N TRP A 702 22.26 23.96 36.97
CA TRP A 702 22.79 25.10 36.26
C TRP A 702 24.27 24.90 35.87
N LYS A 703 25.11 24.45 36.82
CA LYS A 703 26.53 24.13 36.52
C LYS A 703 26.66 23.01 35.49
N ALA A 704 25.80 22.00 35.54
CA ALA A 704 25.78 20.92 34.56
C ALA A 704 25.39 21.42 33.15
N LEU A 705 24.39 22.30 33.05
CA LEU A 705 23.99 22.94 31.78
C LEU A 705 25.14 23.74 31.18
N LEU A 706 25.81 24.59 31.97
CA LEU A 706 26.96 25.38 31.51
C LEU A 706 28.14 24.49 31.06
N GLY A 707 28.45 23.45 31.83
CA GLY A 707 29.51 22.50 31.48
C GLY A 707 29.20 21.74 30.18
N MET A 708 27.94 21.38 29.97
CA MET A 708 27.50 20.75 28.73
C MET A 708 27.62 21.71 27.54
N MET A 709 27.23 22.97 27.68
CA MET A 709 27.36 23.99 26.63
C MET A 709 28.81 24.21 26.23
N ASP A 710 29.74 24.26 27.19
CA ASP A 710 31.17 24.40 26.94
C ASP A 710 31.75 23.20 26.16
N LEU A 711 31.36 21.98 26.53
CA LEU A 711 31.76 20.76 25.83
C LEU A 711 31.19 20.67 24.41
N ILE A 712 29.92 21.02 24.22
CA ILE A 712 29.26 21.01 22.91
C ILE A 712 29.84 22.08 21.99
N ALA A 713 30.09 23.29 22.51
CA ALA A 713 30.52 24.42 21.71
C ALA A 713 31.97 24.33 21.23
N TRP A 714 32.87 23.81 22.06
CA TRP A 714 34.30 23.82 21.73
C TRP A 714 35.11 22.70 22.41
N ARG A 715 35.09 22.62 23.76
CA ARG A 715 36.07 21.79 24.49
C ARG A 715 35.99 20.29 24.19
N GLY A 716 34.81 19.79 23.84
CA GLY A 716 34.66 18.39 23.46
C GLY A 716 35.40 18.05 22.17
N LEU A 717 35.32 18.91 21.16
CA LEU A 717 36.01 18.74 19.88
C LEU A 717 37.51 19.02 19.97
N SER A 718 37.94 19.99 20.79
CA SER A 718 39.37 20.29 20.97
C SER A 718 40.15 19.14 21.60
N HIS A 719 39.49 18.28 22.39
CA HIS A 719 40.11 17.09 23.00
C HIS A 719 39.87 15.79 22.21
N ARG A 720 39.33 15.87 20.99
CA ARG A 720 39.09 14.71 20.13
C ARG A 720 40.36 13.89 19.89
N GLU A 721 41.46 14.54 19.53
CA GLU A 721 42.73 13.86 19.21
C GLU A 721 43.29 13.11 20.42
N ALA A 722 43.32 13.75 21.59
CA ALA A 722 43.75 13.11 22.83
C ALA A 722 42.87 11.89 23.21
N ALA A 723 41.55 11.97 22.98
CA ALA A 723 40.64 10.84 23.22
C ALA A 723 40.90 9.68 22.25
N VAL A 724 41.21 9.98 20.98
CA VAL A 724 41.54 8.99 19.95
C VAL A 724 42.88 8.32 20.24
N GLU A 725 43.92 9.08 20.62
CA GLU A 725 45.22 8.52 21.00
C GLU A 725 45.10 7.54 22.17
N MET A 726 44.28 7.86 23.18
CA MET A 726 44.00 6.94 24.28
C MET A 726 43.28 5.66 23.84
N ALA A 727 42.36 5.75 22.86
CA ALA A 727 41.70 4.58 22.31
C ALA A 727 42.68 3.68 21.55
N ILE A 728 43.54 4.28 20.72
CA ILE A 728 44.55 3.57 19.91
C ILE A 728 45.59 2.91 20.83
N PHE A 729 46.06 3.59 21.88
CA PHE A 729 47.00 3.03 22.86
C PHE A 729 46.45 1.77 23.56
N ARG A 730 45.12 1.69 23.74
CA ARG A 730 44.43 0.51 24.27
C ARG A 730 44.22 -0.61 23.25
N GLY A 731 44.59 -0.42 21.98
CA GLY A 731 44.33 -1.36 20.89
C GLY A 731 42.88 -1.32 20.38
N SER A 732 42.13 -0.25 20.66
CA SER A 732 40.74 -0.07 20.22
C SER A 732 40.64 0.97 19.11
N LYS A 733 39.63 0.83 18.24
CA LYS A 733 39.30 1.84 17.23
C LYS A 733 38.18 2.76 17.74
N PRO A 734 38.24 4.08 17.50
CA PRO A 734 37.17 5.01 17.88
C PRO A 734 35.91 4.79 17.02
N LEU A 735 34.74 4.90 17.64
CA LEU A 735 33.43 4.75 16.99
C LEU A 735 32.63 6.05 17.04
N ARG A 736 32.42 6.63 18.23
CA ARG A 736 31.58 7.82 18.40
C ARG A 736 31.97 8.63 19.63
N LEU A 737 32.24 9.92 19.46
CA LEU A 737 32.54 10.88 20.52
C LEU A 737 31.28 11.63 20.94
N ILE A 738 31.03 11.68 22.25
CA ILE A 738 29.77 12.16 22.82
C ILE A 738 29.98 13.03 24.07
N VAL A 739 28.97 13.84 24.39
CA VAL A 739 28.81 14.53 25.68
C VAL A 739 27.64 13.94 26.44
N THR A 740 27.89 13.42 27.63
CA THR A 740 26.86 12.82 28.50
C THR A 740 26.04 13.87 29.25
N THR A 741 24.87 13.49 29.78
CA THR A 741 23.96 14.37 30.56
C THR A 741 24.59 15.00 31.80
N ASN A 742 25.61 14.38 32.36
CA ASN A 742 26.37 14.89 33.50
C ASN A 742 27.55 15.80 33.10
N ALA A 743 27.53 16.36 31.88
CA ALA A 743 28.58 17.20 31.33
C ALA A 743 29.97 16.52 31.35
N ARG A 744 30.04 15.25 30.94
CA ARG A 744 31.31 14.53 30.73
C ARG A 744 31.49 14.14 29.28
N LEU A 745 32.73 14.24 28.80
CA LEU A 745 33.14 13.72 27.50
C LEU A 745 33.28 12.19 27.57
N ALA A 746 32.76 11.48 26.59
CA ALA A 746 32.92 10.04 26.48
C ALA A 746 33.10 9.59 25.02
N LEU A 747 33.76 8.44 24.82
CA LEU A 747 34.08 7.87 23.52
C LEU A 747 33.68 6.39 23.48
N TYR A 748 32.84 6.03 22.51
CA TYR A 748 32.62 4.64 22.15
C TYR A 748 33.79 4.13 21.33
N VAL A 749 34.31 2.95 21.68
CA VAL A 749 35.42 2.29 20.98
C VAL A 749 35.12 0.80 20.78
N THR A 750 35.82 0.18 19.84
CA THR A 750 35.74 -1.27 19.66
C THR A 750 36.32 -2.01 20.87
N PRO A 751 35.69 -3.11 21.33
CA PRO A 751 36.26 -3.94 22.40
C PRO A 751 37.56 -4.60 21.94
N THR A 752 38.47 -4.84 22.88
CA THR A 752 39.68 -5.64 22.62
C THR A 752 39.33 -7.14 22.53
N ALA A 753 40.27 -7.98 22.10
CA ALA A 753 40.05 -9.42 21.99
C ALA A 753 39.64 -10.08 23.33
N GLU A 754 40.16 -9.58 24.46
CA GLU A 754 39.86 -10.09 25.81
C GLU A 754 38.50 -9.62 26.33
N GLU A 755 38.00 -8.48 25.85
CA GLU A 755 36.71 -7.91 26.25
C GLU A 755 35.53 -8.52 25.48
N ARG A 756 35.82 -9.27 24.42
CA ARG A 756 34.83 -9.94 23.60
C ARG A 756 34.35 -11.23 24.24
N ASP A 757 33.03 -11.38 24.24
CA ASP A 757 32.35 -12.63 24.55
C ASP A 757 31.44 -13.00 23.37
N ASP A 758 31.98 -13.84 22.49
CA ASP A 758 31.34 -14.36 21.28
C ASP A 758 30.60 -15.70 21.54
N ARG A 759 30.45 -16.15 22.81
CA ARG A 759 29.70 -17.36 23.14
C ARG A 759 28.19 -17.14 22.93
N VAL A 760 27.50 -18.15 22.40
CA VAL A 760 26.04 -18.19 22.10
C VAL A 760 25.57 -17.17 21.05
N GLU A 761 25.97 -15.91 21.14
CA GLU A 761 25.77 -14.87 20.13
C GLU A 761 27.09 -14.13 19.87
N LYS A 762 27.28 -13.64 18.64
CA LYS A 762 28.37 -12.72 18.30
C LYS A 762 28.34 -11.52 19.23
N HIS A 763 29.52 -11.01 19.61
CA HIS A 763 29.65 -9.88 20.51
C HIS A 763 29.08 -8.60 19.89
N LYS A 764 28.22 -7.91 20.65
CA LYS A 764 27.45 -6.74 20.18
C LYS A 764 27.71 -5.47 21.00
N TRP A 765 28.46 -5.55 22.10
CA TRP A 765 28.70 -4.42 22.99
C TRP A 765 29.97 -3.67 22.59
N ALA A 766 29.88 -2.34 22.44
CA ALA A 766 31.05 -1.49 22.33
C ALA A 766 31.57 -1.15 23.74
N MET A 767 32.77 -0.60 23.84
CA MET A 767 33.29 -0.08 25.11
C MET A 767 33.09 1.43 25.18
N LEU A 768 32.45 1.91 26.24
CA LEU A 768 32.27 3.34 26.51
C LEU A 768 33.34 3.82 27.49
N LEU A 769 34.26 4.63 26.98
CA LEU A 769 35.31 5.31 27.75
C LEU A 769 34.80 6.68 28.21
N THR A 770 34.66 6.89 29.51
CA THR A 770 34.27 8.20 30.07
C THR A 770 35.50 8.91 30.61
N PHE A 771 35.64 10.19 30.29
CA PHE A 771 36.82 10.99 30.63
C PHE A 771 36.52 12.02 31.72
N LYS A 772 37.56 12.31 32.51
CA LYS A 772 37.65 13.50 33.37
C LYS A 772 38.64 14.48 32.75
N MET A 773 38.25 15.75 32.73
CA MET A 773 39.13 16.84 32.32
C MET A 773 39.90 17.36 33.53
N SER A 774 41.22 17.40 33.42
CA SER A 774 42.12 17.97 34.44
C SER A 774 42.95 19.10 33.83
N ALA A 775 43.59 19.92 34.67
CA ALA A 775 44.52 20.95 34.21
C ALA A 775 45.72 20.40 33.41
N LYS A 776 46.00 19.09 33.52
CA LYS A 776 47.08 18.39 32.79
C LYS A 776 46.62 17.71 31.49
N GLY A 777 45.34 17.81 31.15
CA GLY A 777 44.75 17.16 29.98
C GLY A 777 43.63 16.17 30.31
N LEU A 778 43.29 15.33 29.33
CA LEU A 778 42.21 14.35 29.40
C LEU A 778 42.70 13.07 30.10
N THR A 779 41.95 12.57 31.08
CA THR A 779 42.26 11.32 31.79
C THR A 779 41.06 10.37 31.78
N LEU A 780 41.28 9.07 31.64
CA LEU A 780 40.23 8.05 31.69
C LEU A 780 39.69 7.90 33.12
N ASP A 781 38.37 8.00 33.28
CA ASP A 781 37.69 7.85 34.57
C ASP A 781 37.07 6.46 34.74
N SER A 782 36.39 5.97 33.70
CA SER A 782 35.73 4.67 33.72
C SER A 782 35.61 4.08 32.32
N SER A 783 35.64 2.75 32.22
CA SER A 783 35.34 2.00 31.02
C SER A 783 34.21 1.01 31.33
N LYS A 784 33.19 0.93 30.46
CA LYS A 784 32.10 -0.04 30.61
C LYS A 784 31.58 -0.55 29.26
N PRO A 785 31.12 -1.81 29.16
CA PRO A 785 30.41 -2.30 27.99
C PRO A 785 29.06 -1.57 27.82
N ALA A 786 28.76 -1.14 26.60
CA ALA A 786 27.51 -0.46 26.26
C ALA A 786 27.12 -0.75 24.80
N LEU A 787 25.82 -0.89 24.54
CA LEU A 787 25.32 -1.00 23.17
C LEU A 787 25.38 0.37 22.48
N LEU A 788 25.92 0.41 21.27
CA LEU A 788 25.91 1.63 20.46
C LEU A 788 24.52 1.79 19.82
N SER A 789 23.68 2.62 20.44
CA SER A 789 22.36 2.95 19.90
C SER A 789 22.50 3.73 18.59
N LYS A 790 21.52 3.58 17.67
CA LYS A 790 21.47 4.41 16.46
C LYS A 790 21.40 5.89 16.86
N ASN A 791 20.45 6.22 17.74
CA ASN A 791 20.25 7.52 18.35
C ASN A 791 20.28 7.36 19.89
N SER A 792 21.22 8.01 20.57
CA SER A 792 21.43 7.86 22.02
C SER A 792 20.73 8.96 22.83
N VAL A 793 20.15 8.57 23.95
CA VAL A 793 19.18 9.34 24.74
C VAL A 793 19.84 10.44 25.59
N CYS A 794 20.96 10.13 26.23
CA CYS A 794 21.60 10.98 27.23
C CYS A 794 22.92 11.57 26.72
N GLU A 795 23.11 11.60 25.40
CA GLU A 795 24.41 11.78 24.79
C GLU A 795 24.30 12.68 23.55
N THR A 796 24.93 13.86 23.58
CA THR A 796 25.08 14.70 22.38
C THR A 796 26.26 14.16 21.56
N THR A 797 26.03 13.75 20.32
CA THR A 797 27.11 13.32 19.43
C THR A 797 27.89 14.53 18.92
N LEU A 798 29.20 14.53 19.15
CA LEU A 798 30.11 15.57 18.65
C LEU A 798 30.77 15.16 17.35
N TYR A 799 31.16 13.89 17.25
CA TYR A 799 31.82 13.33 16.08
C TYR A 799 31.57 11.82 16.00
N GLU A 800 31.46 11.31 14.78
CA GLU A 800 31.20 9.90 14.53
C GLU A 800 32.09 9.38 13.39
N TRP A 801 32.67 8.20 13.59
CA TRP A 801 33.54 7.54 12.62
C TRP A 801 32.76 6.52 11.78
N PRO A 802 33.15 6.24 10.51
CA PRO A 802 32.47 5.27 9.65
C PRO A 802 32.33 3.87 10.27
N GLU A 803 33.32 3.45 11.06
CA GLU A 803 33.36 2.17 11.76
C GLU A 803 32.19 1.99 12.75
N ALA A 804 31.56 3.09 13.20
CA ALA A 804 30.36 3.04 14.04
C ALA A 804 29.20 2.29 13.36
N ASN A 805 29.12 2.29 12.02
CA ASN A 805 28.02 1.68 11.28
C ASN A 805 27.91 0.17 11.49
N GLU A 806 29.02 -0.52 11.77
CA GLU A 806 29.02 -1.96 12.08
C GLU A 806 28.42 -2.27 13.46
N TRP A 807 28.44 -1.30 14.37
CA TRP A 807 28.03 -1.45 15.77
C TRP A 807 26.65 -0.84 16.07
N LYS A 808 26.18 0.08 15.22
CA LYS A 808 24.95 0.83 15.42
C LYS A 808 23.70 -0.05 15.41
N GLY A 809 22.94 0.03 16.50
CA GLY A 809 21.61 -0.58 16.58
C GLY A 809 21.60 -2.09 16.69
N LEU A 810 22.75 -2.70 17.03
CA LEU A 810 22.80 -4.12 17.38
C LEU A 810 21.95 -4.37 18.64
N LYS A 811 21.10 -5.39 18.60
CA LYS A 811 20.26 -5.82 19.72
C LYS A 811 20.77 -7.14 20.28
N SER A 812 20.99 -7.19 21.59
CA SER A 812 21.26 -8.44 22.32
C SER A 812 19.97 -8.98 22.94
N VAL A 813 19.89 -10.30 23.06
CA VAL A 813 18.84 -11.01 23.79
C VAL A 813 19.01 -10.85 25.30
N PHE A 814 20.23 -10.56 25.76
CA PHE A 814 20.51 -10.21 27.14
C PHE A 814 20.28 -8.72 27.37
N SER A 815 19.78 -8.35 28.55
CA SER A 815 19.57 -6.95 28.94
C SER A 815 20.88 -6.19 29.14
N SER A 816 21.96 -6.89 29.53
CA SER A 816 23.29 -6.30 29.69
C SER A 816 24.40 -7.33 29.50
N PHE A 817 25.62 -6.86 29.21
CA PHE A 817 26.81 -7.72 29.14
C PHE A 817 27.07 -8.45 30.46
N HIS A 818 26.85 -7.78 31.60
CA HIS A 818 27.00 -8.41 32.92
C HIS A 818 25.95 -9.49 33.21
N GLU A 819 24.77 -9.40 32.62
CA GLU A 819 23.78 -10.48 32.72
C GLU A 819 24.25 -11.70 31.92
N LYS A 820 24.76 -11.49 30.70
CA LYS A 820 25.37 -12.56 29.89
C LYS A 820 26.50 -13.26 30.66
N GLN A 821 27.41 -12.48 31.25
CA GLN A 821 28.50 -13.03 32.08
C GLN A 821 27.98 -13.85 33.26
N ARG A 822 27.05 -13.29 34.04
CA ARG A 822 26.45 -13.99 35.19
C ARG A 822 25.74 -15.28 34.79
N ALA A 823 25.09 -15.30 33.63
CA ALA A 823 24.43 -16.51 33.13
C ALA A 823 25.45 -17.62 32.82
N PHE A 824 26.60 -17.28 32.23
CA PHE A 824 27.67 -18.26 32.00
C PHE A 824 28.38 -18.67 33.29
N GLU A 825 28.64 -17.74 34.22
CA GLU A 825 29.18 -18.07 35.55
C GLU A 825 28.27 -19.06 36.28
N TYR A 826 26.96 -18.90 36.16
CA TYR A 826 25.98 -19.81 36.74
C TYR A 826 25.96 -21.20 36.07
N ILE A 827 26.21 -21.30 34.76
CA ILE A 827 26.37 -22.62 34.10
C ILE A 827 27.61 -23.35 34.64
N GLU A 828 28.71 -22.61 34.88
CA GLU A 828 29.95 -23.22 35.38
C GLU A 828 29.77 -23.87 36.76
N THR A 829 28.87 -23.38 37.62
CA THR A 829 28.56 -24.02 38.90
C THR A 829 27.91 -25.40 38.72
N GLY A 830 27.16 -25.60 37.63
CA GLY A 830 26.50 -26.87 37.33
C GLY A 830 27.48 -28.04 37.17
N LYS A 831 28.75 -27.79 36.84
CA LYS A 831 29.78 -28.82 36.78
C LYS A 831 30.01 -29.50 38.13
N GLU A 832 29.96 -28.74 39.22
CA GLU A 832 30.10 -29.29 40.57
C GLU A 832 28.84 -30.05 40.97
N ASP A 833 27.66 -29.50 40.67
CA ASP A 833 26.38 -30.15 40.97
C ASP A 833 26.17 -31.46 40.20
N LEU A 834 26.65 -31.55 38.95
CA LEU A 834 26.61 -32.80 38.18
C LEU A 834 27.38 -33.94 38.87
N ARG A 835 28.44 -33.64 39.64
CA ARG A 835 29.18 -34.66 40.40
C ARG A 835 28.31 -35.29 41.49
N LYS A 836 27.37 -34.53 42.05
CA LYS A 836 26.42 -34.97 43.10
C LYS A 836 25.34 -35.92 42.55
N LEU A 837 25.21 -36.06 41.23
CA LEU A 837 24.35 -37.08 40.63
C LEU A 837 25.07 -38.40 40.35
N SER A 838 26.40 -38.43 40.37
CA SER A 838 27.17 -39.61 39.98
C SER A 838 27.31 -40.60 41.15
N PRO A 839 26.81 -41.85 41.02
CA PRO A 839 26.96 -42.86 42.08
C PRO A 839 28.40 -43.32 42.25
N ALA A 840 29.27 -43.03 41.29
CA ALA A 840 30.70 -43.32 41.34
C ALA A 840 31.45 -42.49 42.41
N ASN A 841 30.84 -41.42 42.93
CA ASN A 841 31.38 -40.57 43.99
C ASN A 841 30.44 -40.60 45.22
N PRO A 842 30.53 -41.61 46.11
CA PRO A 842 29.55 -41.82 47.18
C PRO A 842 29.34 -40.62 48.11
N SER A 843 30.40 -39.87 48.42
CA SER A 843 30.31 -38.69 49.31
C SER A 843 29.54 -37.53 48.67
N GLU A 844 29.78 -37.24 47.39
CA GLU A 844 29.09 -36.17 46.65
C GLU A 844 27.63 -36.57 46.36
N PHE A 845 27.40 -37.86 46.07
CA PHE A 845 26.07 -38.39 45.87
C PHE A 845 25.23 -38.32 47.15
N GLU A 846 25.79 -38.68 48.31
CA GLU A 846 25.12 -38.50 49.59
C GLU A 846 24.80 -37.03 49.87
N ALA A 847 25.71 -36.10 49.56
CA ALA A 847 25.43 -34.67 49.67
C ALA A 847 24.24 -34.24 48.81
N GLY A 848 24.14 -34.75 47.57
CA GLY A 848 22.99 -34.50 46.70
C GLY A 848 21.66 -35.04 47.24
N VAL A 849 21.68 -36.22 47.87
CA VAL A 849 20.52 -36.79 48.57
C VAL A 849 20.08 -35.90 49.73
N ARG A 850 21.03 -35.36 50.52
CA ARG A 850 20.74 -34.44 51.64
C ARG A 850 20.20 -33.10 51.16
N GLU A 851 20.70 -32.56 50.06
CA GLU A 851 20.14 -31.35 49.43
C GLU A 851 18.69 -31.58 48.99
N TRP A 852 18.40 -32.73 48.39
CA TRP A 852 17.03 -33.09 48.03
C TRP A 852 16.12 -33.15 49.26
N MET A 853 16.55 -33.81 50.35
CA MET A 853 15.78 -33.88 51.61
C MET A 853 15.51 -32.48 52.16
N THR A 854 16.52 -31.61 52.15
CA THR A 854 16.38 -30.22 52.62
C THR A 854 15.35 -29.44 51.78
N ALA A 855 15.43 -29.56 50.45
CA ALA A 855 14.47 -28.94 49.55
C ALA A 855 13.05 -29.49 49.73
N TYR A 856 12.93 -30.79 49.99
CA TYR A 856 11.66 -31.46 50.24
C TYR A 856 10.99 -30.99 51.53
N CYS A 857 11.77 -30.82 52.61
CA CYS A 857 11.32 -30.20 53.86
C CYS A 857 10.86 -28.76 53.63
N GLU A 858 11.71 -27.92 53.00
CA GLU A 858 11.40 -26.51 52.75
C GLU A 858 10.10 -26.34 51.94
N MET A 859 9.93 -27.15 50.90
CA MET A 859 8.76 -27.11 50.02
C MET A 859 7.45 -27.46 50.74
N ASN A 860 7.47 -28.43 51.64
CA ASN A 860 6.25 -28.98 52.22
C ASN A 860 5.93 -28.47 53.62
N ASP A 861 6.92 -28.05 54.39
CA ASP A 861 6.73 -27.61 55.78
C ASP A 861 6.61 -26.08 55.88
N TYR A 862 7.32 -25.34 55.03
CA TYR A 862 7.44 -23.89 55.13
C TYR A 862 6.70 -23.13 54.01
N ARG A 863 6.27 -23.80 52.94
CA ARG A 863 5.57 -23.18 51.80
C ARG A 863 4.13 -23.66 51.67
N LYS A 864 3.28 -22.82 51.08
CA LYS A 864 1.87 -23.17 50.83
C LYS A 864 1.75 -24.19 49.70
N THR A 865 1.57 -25.45 50.06
CA THR A 865 1.42 -26.55 49.10
C THR A 865 -0.02 -26.78 48.62
N GLY A 866 -1.01 -26.24 49.32
CA GLY A 866 -2.43 -26.43 48.98
C GLY A 866 -3.01 -27.77 49.46
N GLY A 867 -2.40 -28.40 50.47
CA GLY A 867 -2.89 -29.64 51.06
C GLY A 867 -2.43 -30.92 50.35
N GLN A 868 -1.52 -30.82 49.39
CA GLN A 868 -0.91 -31.95 48.69
C GLN A 868 0.61 -31.94 48.89
N VAL A 869 1.21 -33.11 49.09
CA VAL A 869 2.66 -33.26 49.17
C VAL A 869 3.26 -32.99 47.78
N GLN A 870 4.17 -32.02 47.70
CA GLN A 870 4.85 -31.60 46.49
C GLN A 870 6.29 -32.12 46.44
N GLN A 871 6.88 -32.17 45.25
CA GLN A 871 8.22 -32.71 45.02
C GLN A 871 9.15 -31.62 44.45
N PRO A 872 10.34 -31.40 45.03
CA PRO A 872 11.33 -30.50 44.48
C PRO A 872 11.76 -30.95 43.09
N ARG A 873 11.94 -29.99 42.19
CA ARG A 873 12.45 -30.26 40.84
C ARG A 873 13.97 -30.16 40.81
N LEU A 874 14.63 -31.13 40.19
CA LEU A 874 16.06 -31.10 39.94
C LEU A 874 16.38 -30.10 38.82
N MET A 875 17.31 -29.18 39.07
CA MET A 875 17.69 -28.10 38.15
C MET A 875 19.20 -27.88 38.16
N ILE A 876 19.96 -28.70 37.42
CA ILE A 876 21.41 -28.50 37.28
C ILE A 876 21.71 -27.76 35.96
N PRO A 877 22.22 -26.53 35.99
CA PRO A 877 22.42 -25.74 34.78
C PRO A 877 23.55 -26.34 33.93
N VAL A 878 23.32 -26.54 32.64
CA VAL A 878 24.33 -27.10 31.71
C VAL A 878 24.48 -26.31 30.43
N GLY A 879 23.60 -25.34 30.16
CA GLY A 879 23.70 -24.52 28.96
C GLY A 879 22.69 -23.38 28.93
N ILE A 880 22.78 -22.59 27.86
CA ILE A 880 21.82 -21.53 27.51
C ILE A 880 21.26 -21.86 26.12
N TYR A 881 19.96 -21.65 25.96
CA TYR A 881 19.29 -21.71 24.67
C TYR A 881 18.66 -20.37 24.34
N ILE A 882 18.73 -19.98 23.06
CA ILE A 882 18.08 -18.77 22.54
C ILE A 882 17.00 -19.19 21.54
N ASN A 883 15.78 -18.72 21.74
CA ASN A 883 14.66 -18.93 20.84
C ASN A 883 13.91 -17.63 20.57
N ARG A 884 13.71 -17.28 19.30
CA ARG A 884 12.85 -16.16 18.87
C ARG A 884 13.06 -14.83 19.63
N GLY A 885 14.28 -14.56 20.09
CA GLY A 885 14.64 -13.32 20.78
C GLY A 885 14.59 -13.38 22.31
N ASP A 886 14.23 -14.51 22.90
CA ASP A 886 14.31 -14.78 24.33
C ASP A 886 15.37 -15.86 24.64
N TRP A 887 15.90 -15.86 25.85
CA TRP A 887 16.87 -16.85 26.32
C TRP A 887 16.41 -17.58 27.58
N GLN A 888 16.80 -18.85 27.70
CA GLN A 888 16.49 -19.72 28.83
C GLN A 888 17.72 -20.56 29.21
N TYR A 889 17.78 -21.03 30.46
CA TYR A 889 18.76 -22.01 30.88
C TYR A 889 18.30 -23.41 30.47
N ILE A 890 19.25 -24.24 30.05
CA ILE A 890 19.08 -25.68 29.87
C ILE A 890 19.53 -26.33 31.17
N TYR A 891 18.64 -27.12 31.77
CA TYR A 891 18.87 -27.86 32.98
C TYR A 891 18.89 -29.36 32.72
N VAL A 892 19.81 -30.08 33.36
CA VAL A 892 19.64 -31.51 33.62
C VAL A 892 18.62 -31.66 34.73
N THR A 893 17.58 -32.43 34.45
CA THR A 893 16.44 -32.71 35.33
C THR A 893 16.05 -34.19 35.25
N THR A 894 14.92 -34.59 35.82
CA THR A 894 14.39 -35.96 35.73
C THR A 894 13.04 -35.96 35.02
N GLU A 895 12.76 -36.97 34.18
CA GLU A 895 11.42 -37.13 33.56
C GLU A 895 10.34 -37.40 34.62
N SER A 896 10.75 -37.95 35.76
CA SER A 896 9.90 -38.29 36.90
C SER A 896 10.34 -37.58 38.18
N GLU A 897 9.94 -38.07 39.35
CA GLU A 897 10.30 -37.48 40.64
C GLU A 897 11.79 -37.69 40.93
N ALA A 898 12.52 -36.63 41.25
CA ALA A 898 13.96 -36.71 41.55
C ALA A 898 14.29 -37.73 42.65
N ALA A 899 13.37 -37.92 43.60
CA ALA A 899 13.43 -38.95 44.62
C ALA A 899 13.63 -40.38 44.06
N GLY A 900 13.00 -40.70 42.92
CA GLY A 900 13.15 -42.00 42.26
C GLY A 900 14.58 -42.21 41.74
N TYR A 901 15.16 -41.19 41.09
CA TYR A 901 16.56 -41.23 40.63
C TYR A 901 17.53 -41.48 41.79
N PHE A 902 17.39 -40.73 42.90
CA PHE A 902 18.23 -40.94 44.07
C PHE A 902 18.00 -42.30 44.72
N TYR A 903 16.76 -42.78 44.81
CA TYR A 903 16.43 -44.07 45.40
C TYR A 903 17.07 -45.24 44.64
N HIS A 904 16.99 -45.25 43.30
CA HIS A 904 17.56 -46.34 42.48
C HIS A 904 19.08 -46.41 42.51
N ASN A 905 19.75 -45.27 42.69
CA ASN A 905 21.22 -45.20 42.68
C ASN A 905 21.86 -45.09 44.08
N SER A 906 21.07 -45.05 45.14
CA SER A 906 21.53 -44.99 46.54
C SER A 906 21.99 -46.34 47.09
N SER A 907 22.87 -46.30 48.10
CA SER A 907 23.17 -47.47 48.93
C SER A 907 21.95 -47.90 49.77
N GLU A 908 21.89 -49.15 50.23
CA GLU A 908 20.77 -49.66 51.04
C GLU A 908 20.49 -48.86 52.32
N ARG A 909 21.54 -48.25 52.90
CA ARG A 909 21.38 -47.34 54.04
C ARG A 909 20.63 -46.06 53.63
N LEU A 910 21.10 -45.40 52.56
CA LEU A 910 20.52 -44.14 52.09
C LEU A 910 19.12 -44.33 51.51
N LYS A 911 18.81 -45.49 50.90
CA LYS A 911 17.45 -45.82 50.47
C LYS A 911 16.45 -45.81 51.64
N LYS A 912 16.83 -46.39 52.79
CA LYS A 912 15.97 -46.39 53.99
C LYS A 912 15.76 -44.98 54.52
N GLU A 913 16.82 -44.19 54.62
CA GLU A 913 16.74 -42.79 55.08
C GLU A 913 15.89 -41.94 54.13
N LEU A 914 16.13 -42.03 52.82
CA LEU A 914 15.38 -41.32 51.77
C LEU A 914 13.91 -41.71 51.77
N TYR A 915 13.61 -43.02 51.88
CA TYR A 915 12.23 -43.49 51.94
C TYR A 915 11.51 -42.95 53.16
N GLN A 916 12.10 -43.06 54.36
CA GLN A 916 11.51 -42.54 55.59
C GLN A 916 11.16 -41.05 55.48
N GLU A 917 12.08 -40.25 54.93
CA GLU A 917 11.86 -38.81 54.74
C GLU A 917 10.78 -38.53 53.69
N TYR A 918 10.75 -39.30 52.60
CA TYR A 918 9.76 -39.16 51.52
C TYR A 918 8.33 -39.43 52.01
N VAL A 919 8.09 -40.53 52.75
CA VAL A 919 6.74 -40.88 53.21
C VAL A 919 6.24 -40.07 54.41
N SER A 920 7.11 -39.40 55.16
CA SER A 920 6.78 -38.74 56.45
C SER A 920 5.64 -37.71 56.37
N ARG A 921 5.42 -37.11 55.19
CA ARG A 921 4.44 -36.04 54.95
C ARG A 921 3.15 -36.53 54.27
N PHE A 922 3.07 -37.81 53.91
CA PHE A 922 1.86 -38.38 53.32
C PHE A 922 0.93 -38.93 54.41
N ALA A 923 -0.36 -38.57 54.35
CA ALA A 923 -1.37 -39.12 55.26
C ALA A 923 -1.57 -40.64 55.10
N HIS A 924 -1.32 -41.17 53.89
CA HIS A 924 -1.39 -42.60 53.56
C HIS A 924 -0.08 -43.02 52.86
N PRO A 925 0.89 -43.60 53.60
CA PRO A 925 2.19 -43.99 53.06
C PRO A 925 2.15 -45.32 52.29
N GLU A 926 1.06 -46.07 52.37
CA GLU A 926 0.86 -47.35 51.68
C GLU A 926 0.95 -47.16 50.14
N GLY A 927 1.70 -48.05 49.46
CA GLY A 927 1.93 -48.00 48.01
C GLY A 927 2.95 -46.93 47.53
N LYS A 928 3.53 -46.12 48.42
CA LYS A 928 4.55 -45.11 48.04
C LYS A 928 5.93 -45.70 47.76
N LEU A 929 6.27 -46.83 48.40
CA LEU A 929 7.48 -47.59 48.08
C LEU A 929 7.44 -48.10 46.63
N GLU A 930 6.33 -48.74 46.25
CA GLU A 930 6.09 -49.20 44.88
C GLU A 930 6.16 -48.04 43.88
N ARG A 931 5.68 -46.84 44.24
CA ARG A 931 5.81 -45.63 43.40
C ARG A 931 7.27 -45.21 43.17
N LEU A 932 8.14 -45.25 44.18
CA LEU A 932 9.57 -44.93 44.01
C LEU A 932 10.29 -46.02 43.21
N GLU A 933 9.93 -47.28 43.41
CA GLU A 933 10.50 -48.43 42.70
C GLU A 933 10.08 -48.48 41.22
N THR A 934 8.85 -48.07 40.90
CA THR A 934 8.30 -48.09 39.53
C THR A 934 8.60 -46.83 38.72
N ARG A 935 8.84 -45.67 39.35
CA ARG A 935 9.20 -44.45 38.63
C ARG A 935 10.65 -44.47 38.13
N GLY A 936 10.84 -44.01 36.89
CA GLY A 936 12.07 -44.21 36.12
C GLY A 936 13.29 -43.44 36.62
N ASN A 937 14.46 -44.09 36.52
CA ASN A 937 15.81 -43.59 36.81
C ASN A 937 16.43 -42.81 35.63
N ARG A 938 15.65 -41.98 34.92
CA ARG A 938 16.11 -41.29 33.70
C ARG A 938 16.30 -39.80 33.95
N LEU A 939 17.49 -39.31 33.61
CA LEU A 939 17.76 -37.89 33.47
C LEU A 939 17.18 -37.40 32.14
N ALA A 940 16.71 -36.16 32.14
CA ALA A 940 16.19 -35.45 30.99
C ALA A 940 16.78 -34.05 30.92
N LEU A 941 16.51 -33.36 29.81
CA LEU A 941 16.79 -31.93 29.69
C LEU A 941 15.48 -31.15 29.74
N GLY A 942 15.46 -30.12 30.57
CA GLY A 942 14.36 -29.18 30.70
C GLY A 942 14.87 -27.75 30.51
N MET A 943 13.97 -26.85 30.13
CA MET A 943 14.32 -25.45 29.91
C MET A 943 13.45 -24.53 30.76
N THR A 944 14.07 -23.54 31.39
CA THR A 944 13.35 -22.48 32.10
C THR A 944 14.26 -21.28 32.34
N ASN A 945 13.69 -20.12 32.62
CA ASN A 945 14.43 -18.91 33.02
C ASN A 945 14.56 -18.76 34.55
N ARG A 946 13.95 -19.68 35.32
CA ARG A 946 14.04 -19.73 36.78
C ARG A 946 15.36 -20.37 37.20
N THR A 947 15.92 -19.91 38.32
CA THR A 947 17.04 -20.57 39.02
C THR A 947 16.52 -21.40 40.20
N PRO A 948 17.20 -22.48 40.59
CA PRO A 948 16.91 -23.19 41.83
C PRO A 948 17.11 -22.27 43.04
N ASP A 949 16.38 -22.57 44.12
CA ASP A 949 16.43 -21.80 45.36
C ASP A 949 17.11 -22.57 46.51
N ILE A 950 17.31 -23.88 46.38
CA ILE A 950 17.94 -24.73 47.40
C ILE A 950 18.90 -25.71 46.74
N GLY A 951 20.19 -25.38 46.76
CA GLY A 951 21.22 -26.17 46.08
C GLY A 951 20.87 -26.38 44.61
N MET A 952 20.88 -27.63 44.15
CA MET A 952 20.45 -28.00 42.78
C MET A 952 18.94 -28.24 42.62
N PHE A 953 18.11 -27.88 43.60
CA PHE A 953 16.65 -28.09 43.57
C PHE A 953 15.86 -26.80 43.63
N CYS A 954 14.67 -26.84 43.03
CA CYS A 954 13.66 -25.81 43.23
C CYS A 954 12.48 -26.31 44.06
N ALA A 955 12.20 -25.61 45.16
CA ALA A 955 11.07 -25.82 46.06
C ALA A 955 9.86 -24.91 45.73
N ASP A 956 9.84 -24.21 44.60
CA ASP A 956 8.66 -23.47 44.13
C ASP A 956 7.77 -24.41 43.29
N ARG A 957 6.54 -24.63 43.77
CA ARG A 957 5.56 -25.53 43.13
C ARG A 957 5.12 -25.06 41.74
N ASN A 958 5.29 -23.77 41.44
CA ASN A 958 4.84 -23.17 40.18
C ASN A 958 5.94 -23.10 39.11
N VAL A 959 7.08 -23.74 39.32
CA VAL A 959 8.11 -23.80 38.26
C VAL A 959 7.59 -24.67 37.13
N GLU A 960 7.50 -24.08 35.94
CA GLU A 960 7.26 -24.78 34.70
C GLU A 960 8.58 -24.96 33.94
N MET A 961 8.73 -26.11 33.28
CA MET A 961 9.88 -26.45 32.46
C MET A 961 9.38 -26.97 31.14
N ASP A 962 9.89 -26.39 30.06
CA ASP A 962 9.64 -26.89 28.71
C ASP A 962 10.52 -28.12 28.46
N SER A 963 9.96 -29.16 27.83
CA SER A 963 10.74 -30.34 27.45
C SER A 963 11.57 -30.06 26.20
N VAL A 964 12.84 -30.47 26.24
CA VAL A 964 13.72 -30.38 25.06
C VAL A 964 13.41 -31.56 24.14
N ASN A 965 12.43 -31.42 23.25
CA ASN A 965 12.24 -32.35 22.13
C ASN A 965 13.33 -32.08 21.09
N TYR A 966 14.41 -32.87 21.11
CA TYR A 966 15.25 -32.98 19.93
C TYR A 966 14.38 -33.61 18.82
N GLY A 967 14.20 -32.90 17.71
CA GLY A 967 13.94 -33.59 16.45
C GLY A 967 15.05 -34.62 16.22
N PRO A 968 14.83 -35.67 15.41
CA PRO A 968 15.84 -36.69 15.17
C PRO A 968 17.16 -35.99 14.81
N LEU A 969 18.20 -36.21 15.62
CA LEU A 969 19.56 -35.73 15.33
C LEU A 969 19.95 -36.26 13.93
N PRO A 970 20.58 -35.45 13.06
CA PRO A 970 21.13 -35.94 11.81
C PRO A 970 22.24 -36.98 12.04
#